data_AF-A0A226EAS2-F1
#
_entry.id   AF-A0A226EAS2-F1
#
_cell.length_a   1.000
_cell.length_b   1.000
_cell.length_c   1.000
_cell.angle_alpha   90.00
_cell.angle_beta   90.00
_cell.angle_gamma   90.00
#
_symmetry.space_group_name_H-M   'P 1'
#
loop_
_entity.id
_entity.type
_entity.pdbx_description
1 polymer ?
#
loop_
_entity_poly.entity_id
_entity_poly.type
_entity_poly.pdbx_seq_one_letter_code
_entity_poly.pdbx_strand_id
1 'polypeptide(L)'
;MHGFLVSALLAILRCAQIPYHDGGGGVVQIQVCTVPHNSRNSMADITNTNRERYYHLFTPKPYGPTPMLVVNQLYKCWNEQYNTAFDSITSKIGPTQMFASFHGPHAKAVGELAGILIENIDMEDPSNMQAIEFFDYIRRRGDIHPQLFVSALPMALVSTRSSLIGEPTPPLVEMFPSRFLPRVVEGPEIKLSAQSGRGTNKTCIKVDQHWGSTKTNGIENRLWYFREDLQLNSHHWNWHQFHPTHSPSPIPRRGELFYFFHHDLMARYASERMANGFTDYFVEGIKPIVDYELKQGYDANLRDGVSYLNWVNRVNSTFLNKTSLSSKLFSKLKQQEIIWNHIYQITQTDKVLDGSNDTVPLMPKPDGINTIGELFESSQWSINSYFYSDDGWHNNAHDILGKVLVEKDQSLKKEYGVLSDVATAVRDIYFYRIHNEVNNMFMRYKHKILNPYELSQGDHPYIVTNPKSIQVRDERGHLVNNLTTFWNNRDMVLNGGLDILPKPGDTDPLFLYVCLKHLDHQEFTYIIELENQDEKDRSVFVRLYMAPTYNPDRERFNLTEQYPLFFAMDAFPIMLGRLNGYQSLVYIDVRTSTHCFTGNFGKTCPCGYPHHLLLPKGSDDNLGVYDLVAMVTDGSDYNGQPTDLCASSYMHCSRLDGNLEYPDTRPMGWPFDRRPSDELSQAYLDRLVQQVPNMAKTTVTIVHNDVEPKEHVI
;
A
#
# COMPACT_ATOMS: atom_id res chain seq x y z
N MET A 1 31.19 4.46 -39.18
CA MET A 1 29.80 4.98 -39.26
C MET A 1 29.00 4.54 -38.04
N HIS A 2 29.42 4.96 -36.84
CA HIS A 2 28.87 4.53 -35.53
C HIS A 2 29.00 5.66 -34.49
N GLY A 3 28.50 6.86 -34.82
CA GLY A 3 28.68 8.02 -33.93
C GLY A 3 27.68 9.16 -34.06
N PHE A 4 26.59 9.00 -34.84
CA PHE A 4 25.67 10.11 -35.12
C PHE A 4 24.18 9.80 -34.85
N LEU A 5 23.84 8.60 -34.37
CA LEU A 5 22.44 8.19 -34.14
C LEU A 5 22.00 8.22 -32.66
N VAL A 6 22.93 8.36 -31.71
CA VAL A 6 22.59 8.39 -30.27
C VAL A 6 22.18 9.79 -29.80
N SER A 7 22.69 10.85 -30.43
CA SER A 7 22.40 12.24 -30.03
C SER A 7 21.06 12.78 -30.55
N ALA A 8 20.42 12.10 -31.51
CA ALA A 8 19.15 12.53 -32.10
C ALA A 8 17.91 11.98 -31.38
N LEU A 9 18.02 10.84 -30.69
CA LEU A 9 16.89 10.27 -29.92
C LEU A 9 16.69 10.97 -28.56
N LEU A 10 17.73 11.53 -27.97
CA LEU A 10 17.65 12.30 -26.72
C LEU A 10 17.04 13.71 -26.90
N ALA A 11 16.96 14.21 -28.14
CA ALA A 11 16.38 15.52 -28.44
C ALA A 11 14.85 15.49 -28.70
N ILE A 12 14.29 14.32 -29.00
CA ILE A 12 12.85 14.17 -29.35
C ILE A 12 11.98 13.92 -28.09
N LEU A 13 12.57 13.50 -26.97
CA LEU A 13 11.87 13.33 -25.68
C LEU A 13 11.66 14.64 -24.90
N ARG A 14 12.03 15.80 -25.45
CA ARG A 14 11.84 17.13 -24.81
C ARG A 14 10.63 17.92 -25.30
N CYS A 15 9.76 17.37 -26.14
CA CYS A 15 8.58 18.09 -26.64
C CYS A 15 7.27 17.41 -26.25
N ALA A 16 6.76 17.77 -25.07
CA ALA A 16 5.33 17.83 -24.80
C ALA A 16 5.06 18.94 -23.77
N GLN A 17 5.43 20.18 -24.13
CA GLN A 17 4.88 21.38 -23.49
C GLN A 17 3.59 21.77 -24.24
N ILE A 18 2.56 22.09 -23.46
CA ILE A 18 1.23 22.60 -23.87
C ILE A 18 1.40 23.92 -24.67
N PRO A 19 0.57 24.20 -25.70
CA PRO A 19 0.83 25.27 -26.65
C PRO A 19 0.31 26.61 -26.13
N TYR A 20 1.19 27.61 -26.03
CA TYR A 20 0.77 29.02 -26.02
C TYR A 20 1.94 29.97 -26.32
N HIS A 21 2.01 30.53 -27.53
CA HIS A 21 1.73 31.95 -27.74
C HIS A 21 2.00 32.41 -29.19
N ASP A 22 1.08 33.27 -29.64
CA ASP A 22 1.19 34.15 -30.79
C ASP A 22 2.32 35.18 -30.62
N GLY A 23 2.74 35.77 -31.73
CA GLY A 23 4.00 36.50 -31.92
C GLY A 23 4.46 37.52 -30.87
N GLY A 24 5.77 37.49 -30.58
CA GLY A 24 6.60 38.68 -30.35
C GLY A 24 7.12 38.91 -28.93
N GLY A 25 8.42 38.63 -28.73
CA GLY A 25 9.26 39.35 -27.75
C GLY A 25 9.90 38.51 -26.63
N GLY A 26 11.22 38.33 -26.71
CA GLY A 26 12.11 38.00 -25.58
C GLY A 26 12.25 36.52 -25.24
N VAL A 27 13.39 35.92 -25.59
CA VAL A 27 13.80 34.61 -25.06
C VAL A 27 14.14 34.80 -23.57
N VAL A 28 13.24 34.39 -22.68
CA VAL A 28 13.55 34.22 -21.25
C VAL A 28 14.37 32.95 -21.13
N GLN A 29 15.69 33.08 -20.96
CA GLN A 29 16.50 31.97 -20.48
C GLN A 29 16.00 31.63 -19.06
N ILE A 30 15.39 30.46 -18.89
CA ILE A 30 15.08 29.92 -17.56
C ILE A 30 16.42 29.63 -16.89
N GLN A 31 16.81 30.48 -15.94
CA GLN A 31 18.02 30.33 -15.17
C GLN A 31 17.82 29.16 -14.19
N VAL A 32 18.43 28.00 -14.47
CA VAL A 32 18.31 26.83 -13.58
C VAL A 32 19.01 27.14 -12.26
N CYS A 33 18.26 27.18 -11.16
CA CYS A 33 18.80 27.38 -9.83
C CYS A 33 19.75 26.21 -9.50
N THR A 34 21.07 26.43 -9.52
CA THR A 34 22.09 25.39 -9.29
C THR A 34 23.18 25.87 -8.34
N VAL A 35 23.74 24.94 -7.56
CA VAL A 35 24.94 25.20 -6.75
C VAL A 35 26.17 25.33 -7.66
N PRO A 36 27.06 26.33 -7.48
CA PRO A 36 28.25 26.51 -8.31
C PRO A 36 29.12 25.25 -8.39
N HIS A 37 29.64 24.94 -9.59
CA HIS A 37 30.43 23.72 -9.87
C HIS A 37 31.66 23.51 -8.95
N ASN A 38 32.25 24.58 -8.40
CA ASN A 38 33.47 24.52 -7.58
C ASN A 38 33.27 23.93 -6.17
N SER A 39 32.04 23.62 -5.75
CA SER A 39 31.73 22.92 -4.48
C SER A 39 31.37 21.43 -4.65
N ARG A 40 31.44 20.88 -5.87
CA ARG A 40 31.07 19.48 -6.17
C ARG A 40 32.21 18.45 -6.00
N ASN A 41 33.43 18.89 -5.67
CA ASN A 41 34.60 18.00 -5.58
C ASN A 41 34.80 17.41 -4.19
N SER A 42 33.95 16.45 -3.82
CA SER A 42 34.27 15.27 -2.99
C SER A 42 32.98 14.58 -2.56
N MET A 43 32.36 13.75 -3.38
CA MET A 43 31.26 12.89 -2.91
C MET A 43 30.92 11.81 -3.95
N ALA A 44 31.57 10.66 -3.83
CA ALA A 44 30.99 9.39 -4.23
C ALA A 44 30.42 8.75 -2.96
N ASP A 45 29.22 8.17 -3.07
CA ASP A 45 28.34 7.69 -2.00
C ASP A 45 27.66 8.76 -1.14
N ILE A 46 26.39 8.51 -0.82
CA ILE A 46 25.61 9.27 0.17
C ILE A 46 26.44 9.32 1.46
N THR A 47 26.99 10.49 1.80
CA THR A 47 27.69 10.65 3.08
C THR A 47 26.71 10.40 4.22
N ASN A 48 27.19 9.86 5.36
CA ASN A 48 26.38 9.76 6.59
C ASN A 48 25.69 11.10 6.92
N THR A 49 26.33 12.22 6.60
CA THR A 49 25.78 13.58 6.76
C THR A 49 24.55 13.83 5.88
N ASN A 50 24.52 13.43 4.61
CA ASN A 50 23.34 13.60 3.75
C ASN A 50 22.19 12.68 4.18
N ARG A 51 22.49 11.46 4.62
CA ARG A 51 21.51 10.54 5.20
C ARG A 51 20.88 11.12 6.47
N GLU A 52 21.69 11.67 7.37
CA GLU A 52 21.20 12.36 8.58
C GLU A 52 20.35 13.59 8.23
N ARG A 53 20.79 14.39 7.26
CA ARG A 53 20.04 15.55 6.73
C ARG A 53 18.68 15.14 6.18
N TYR A 54 18.62 14.08 5.37
CA TYR A 54 17.37 13.54 4.83
C TYR A 54 16.43 13.06 5.95
N TYR A 55 16.94 12.29 6.92
CA TYR A 55 16.16 11.86 8.08
C TYR A 55 15.57 13.05 8.85
N HIS A 56 16.34 14.13 9.01
CA HIS A 56 15.92 15.33 9.73
C HIS A 56 14.85 16.17 9.02
N LEU A 57 14.56 15.93 7.73
CA LEU A 57 13.40 16.53 7.06
C LEU A 57 12.06 16.15 7.73
N PHE A 58 12.04 15.01 8.42
CA PHE A 58 10.85 14.43 9.02
C PHE A 58 10.84 14.54 10.55
N THR A 59 11.77 15.30 11.13
CA THR A 59 11.90 15.43 12.58
C THR A 59 11.95 16.90 13.02
N PRO A 60 11.65 17.21 14.30
CA PRO A 60 11.80 18.55 14.84
C PRO A 60 13.25 19.03 14.98
N LYS A 61 14.24 18.12 14.87
CA LYS A 61 15.65 18.46 15.07
C LYS A 61 16.14 19.44 13.98
N PRO A 62 16.98 20.42 14.36
CA PRO A 62 17.49 21.39 13.40
C PRO A 62 18.37 20.71 12.35
N TYR A 63 18.05 20.93 11.08
CA TYR A 63 18.86 20.55 9.93
C TYR A 63 20.23 21.24 9.99
N GLY A 64 21.33 20.48 9.99
CA GLY A 64 22.70 21.00 10.12
C GLY A 64 23.07 21.96 8.97
N PRO A 65 23.77 23.08 9.23
CA PRO A 65 23.81 24.20 8.29
C PRO A 65 24.65 23.91 7.03
N THR A 66 24.01 24.04 5.87
CA THR A 66 24.67 24.52 4.64
C THR A 66 25.01 26.01 4.83
N PRO A 67 26.16 26.53 4.37
CA PRO A 67 26.54 27.93 4.60
C PRO A 67 25.45 28.93 4.17
N MET A 68 24.94 29.74 5.11
CA MET A 68 23.78 30.63 4.93
C MET A 68 23.84 31.54 3.69
N LEU A 69 25.04 31.95 3.27
CA LEU A 69 25.22 32.83 2.11
C LEU A 69 24.85 32.19 0.77
N VAL A 70 25.02 30.86 0.63
CA VAL A 70 24.68 30.10 -0.59
C VAL A 70 23.19 29.73 -0.59
N VAL A 71 22.65 29.36 0.58
CA VAL A 71 21.25 28.95 0.77
C VAL A 71 20.28 30.09 0.46
N ASN A 72 20.58 31.32 0.91
CA ASN A 72 19.67 32.46 0.69
C ASN A 72 19.48 32.84 -0.79
N GLN A 73 20.50 32.65 -1.63
CA GLN A 73 20.40 32.92 -3.07
C GLN A 73 19.58 31.83 -3.78
N LEU A 74 19.80 30.56 -3.43
CA LEU A 74 19.03 29.44 -3.98
C LEU A 74 17.56 29.53 -3.58
N TYR A 75 17.26 29.86 -2.32
CA TYR A 75 15.88 29.98 -1.84
C TYR A 75 15.14 31.12 -2.55
N LYS A 76 15.82 32.25 -2.78
CA LYS A 76 15.25 33.36 -3.56
C LYS A 76 14.96 32.92 -5.00
N CYS A 77 15.91 32.24 -5.64
CA CYS A 77 15.78 31.72 -6.99
C CYS A 77 14.61 30.73 -7.11
N TRP A 78 14.52 29.74 -6.21
CA TRP A 78 13.42 28.78 -6.19
C TRP A 78 12.06 29.43 -5.89
N ASN A 79 12.02 30.44 -5.02
CA ASN A 79 10.79 31.19 -4.80
C ASN A 79 10.33 31.90 -6.06
N GLU A 80 11.24 32.57 -6.79
CA GLU A 80 10.92 33.23 -8.06
C GLU A 80 10.51 32.22 -9.15
N GLN A 81 11.19 31.07 -9.23
CA GLN A 81 10.92 30.02 -10.22
C GLN A 81 9.54 29.36 -10.03
N TYR A 82 9.16 29.06 -8.79
CA TYR A 82 7.98 28.24 -8.48
C TYR A 82 6.81 29.02 -7.86
N ASN A 83 6.88 30.35 -7.79
CA ASN A 83 5.85 31.16 -7.09
C ASN A 83 4.42 30.84 -7.54
N THR A 84 4.17 30.84 -8.85
CA THR A 84 2.84 30.54 -9.41
C THR A 84 2.35 29.14 -9.06
N ALA A 85 3.25 28.16 -9.02
CA ALA A 85 2.91 26.79 -8.66
C ALA A 85 2.60 26.67 -7.17
N PHE A 86 3.36 27.35 -6.30
CA PHE A 86 3.06 27.42 -4.87
C PHE A 86 1.75 28.16 -4.59
N ASP A 87 1.44 29.24 -5.30
CA ASP A 87 0.15 29.95 -5.20
C ASP A 87 -1.00 29.01 -5.61
N SER A 88 -0.81 28.22 -6.68
CA SER A 88 -1.77 27.20 -7.12
C SER A 88 -1.98 26.11 -6.06
N ILE A 89 -0.92 25.61 -5.43
CA ILE A 89 -0.99 24.59 -4.36
C ILE A 89 -1.69 25.14 -3.12
N THR A 90 -1.27 26.30 -2.62
CA THR A 90 -1.80 26.90 -1.39
C THR A 90 -3.25 27.37 -1.54
N SER A 91 -3.71 27.66 -2.76
CA SER A 91 -5.12 27.94 -3.04
C SER A 91 -6.03 26.72 -2.87
N LYS A 92 -5.50 25.49 -3.02
CA LYS A 92 -6.27 24.24 -2.88
C LYS A 92 -6.31 23.74 -1.45
N ILE A 93 -5.23 23.94 -0.69
CA ILE A 93 -5.16 23.61 0.74
C ILE A 93 -4.14 24.52 1.44
N GLY A 94 -4.62 25.23 2.46
CA GLY A 94 -3.80 26.03 3.37
C GLY A 94 -3.12 25.19 4.45
N PRO A 95 -2.08 25.74 5.10
CA PRO A 95 -1.17 24.98 5.97
C PRO A 95 -1.79 24.42 7.26
N THR A 96 -2.96 24.92 7.67
CA THR A 96 -3.65 24.51 8.90
C THR A 96 -4.99 23.79 8.64
N GLN A 97 -5.30 23.49 7.39
CA GLN A 97 -6.54 22.79 7.03
C GLN A 97 -6.40 21.29 7.22
N MET A 98 -7.51 20.57 7.38
CA MET A 98 -7.49 19.12 7.39
C MET A 98 -7.14 18.59 5.99
N PHE A 99 -6.17 17.69 5.89
CA PHE A 99 -5.80 17.02 4.64
C PHE A 99 -6.55 15.70 4.48
N ALA A 100 -6.99 15.45 3.24
CA ALA A 100 -7.72 14.24 2.85
C ALA A 100 -7.29 13.84 1.44
N SER A 101 -6.60 12.71 1.31
CA SER A 101 -5.96 12.30 0.05
C SER A 101 -6.91 12.05 -1.11
N PHE A 102 -8.14 11.57 -0.85
CA PHE A 102 -9.14 11.32 -1.91
C PHE A 102 -9.93 12.58 -2.29
N HIS A 103 -9.72 13.71 -1.58
CA HIS A 103 -10.35 14.95 -1.97
C HIS A 103 -9.66 15.54 -3.20
N GLY A 104 -10.39 15.60 -4.33
CA GLY A 104 -9.84 16.02 -5.63
C GLY A 104 -8.89 17.25 -5.62
N PRO A 105 -9.24 18.41 -5.01
CA PRO A 105 -8.33 19.53 -4.87
C PRO A 105 -7.03 19.21 -4.11
N HIS A 106 -7.09 18.42 -3.04
CA HIS A 106 -5.91 18.01 -2.27
C HIS A 106 -5.05 17.02 -3.08
N ALA A 107 -5.66 16.04 -3.75
CA ALA A 107 -4.96 15.10 -4.63
C ALA A 107 -4.21 15.83 -5.76
N LYS A 108 -4.85 16.82 -6.38
CA LYS A 108 -4.22 17.68 -7.40
C LYS A 108 -3.05 18.49 -6.84
N ALA A 109 -3.18 19.02 -5.62
CA ALA A 109 -2.08 19.72 -4.95
C ALA A 109 -0.89 18.79 -4.65
N VAL A 110 -1.13 17.52 -4.29
CA VAL A 110 -0.07 16.51 -4.15
C VAL A 110 0.64 16.28 -5.49
N GLY A 111 -0.11 16.09 -6.59
CA GLY A 111 0.45 15.90 -7.93
C GLY A 111 1.26 17.10 -8.42
N GLU A 112 0.76 18.33 -8.20
CA GLU A 112 1.49 19.57 -8.51
C GLU A 112 2.80 19.67 -7.72
N LEU A 113 2.77 19.40 -6.41
CA LEU A 113 3.98 19.41 -5.59
C LEU A 113 4.96 18.31 -6.01
N ALA A 114 4.47 17.10 -6.32
CA ALA A 114 5.30 16.00 -6.79
C ALA A 114 6.02 16.37 -8.10
N GLY A 115 5.34 17.05 -9.04
CA GLY A 115 5.95 17.59 -10.25
C GLY A 115 7.12 18.54 -9.97
N ILE A 116 6.96 19.47 -9.03
CA ILE A 116 8.02 20.40 -8.61
C ILE A 116 9.21 19.63 -7.99
N LEU A 117 8.94 18.62 -7.15
CA LEU A 117 9.99 17.81 -6.53
C LEU A 117 10.76 16.99 -7.58
N ILE A 118 10.06 16.41 -8.57
CA ILE A 118 10.66 15.65 -9.68
C ILE A 118 11.68 16.50 -10.45
N GLU A 119 11.37 17.77 -10.72
CA GLU A 119 12.28 18.69 -11.42
C GLU A 119 13.57 18.99 -10.64
N ASN A 120 13.57 18.81 -9.32
CA ASN A 120 14.70 19.14 -8.43
C ASN A 120 15.45 17.90 -7.93
N ILE A 121 15.06 16.70 -8.33
CA ILE A 121 15.79 15.46 -8.06
C ILE A 121 16.79 15.23 -9.19
N ASP A 122 18.08 15.17 -8.84
CA ASP A 122 19.14 14.92 -9.81
C ASP A 122 19.35 13.40 -9.94
N MET A 123 19.01 12.86 -11.12
CA MET A 123 19.18 11.44 -11.42
C MET A 123 20.63 11.06 -11.72
N GLU A 124 21.51 12.04 -11.98
CA GLU A 124 22.93 11.84 -12.27
C GLU A 124 23.82 12.01 -11.03
N ASP A 125 23.37 12.80 -10.02
CA ASP A 125 24.05 12.96 -8.73
C ASP A 125 23.57 11.96 -7.68
N PRO A 126 24.35 10.90 -7.37
CA PRO A 126 23.94 9.89 -6.39
C PRO A 126 23.80 10.46 -4.96
N SER A 127 24.42 11.60 -4.65
CA SER A 127 24.33 12.25 -3.34
C SER A 127 23.01 12.96 -3.09
N ASN A 128 22.30 13.32 -4.17
CA ASN A 128 21.06 14.10 -4.17
C ASN A 128 21.09 15.35 -3.26
N MET A 129 22.28 15.94 -3.04
CA MET A 129 22.44 17.01 -2.05
C MET A 129 21.56 18.22 -2.35
N GLN A 130 21.50 18.65 -3.62
CA GLN A 130 20.66 19.78 -4.02
C GLN A 130 19.16 19.50 -3.81
N ALA A 131 18.72 18.25 -4.05
CA ALA A 131 17.34 17.84 -3.81
C ALA A 131 17.00 17.90 -2.32
N ILE A 132 17.89 17.40 -1.44
CA ILE A 132 17.68 17.44 0.02
C ILE A 132 17.59 18.90 0.52
N GLU A 133 18.43 19.81 0.01
CA GLU A 133 18.32 21.25 0.34
C GLU A 133 17.01 21.86 -0.17
N PHE A 134 16.54 21.46 -1.35
CA PHE A 134 15.24 21.90 -1.87
C PHE A 134 14.07 21.38 -1.02
N PHE A 135 14.17 20.15 -0.52
CA PHE A 135 13.17 19.58 0.38
C PHE A 135 13.12 20.34 1.71
N ASP A 136 14.27 20.71 2.29
CA ASP A 136 14.32 21.55 3.48
C ASP A 136 13.77 22.96 3.22
N TYR A 137 14.02 23.52 2.02
CA TYR A 137 13.38 24.77 1.58
C TYR A 137 11.85 24.67 1.63
N ILE A 138 11.25 23.67 0.96
CA ILE A 138 9.80 23.45 0.95
C ILE A 138 9.26 23.34 2.38
N ARG A 139 9.91 22.54 3.22
CA ARG A 139 9.54 22.34 4.63
C ARG A 139 9.57 23.65 5.43
N ARG A 140 10.53 24.54 5.16
CA ARG A 140 10.70 25.82 5.89
C ARG A 140 9.76 26.94 5.47
N ARG A 141 9.13 26.85 4.29
CA ARG A 141 8.24 27.92 3.82
C ARG A 141 7.05 28.15 4.77
N GLY A 142 6.58 27.09 5.42
CA GLY A 142 5.48 27.13 6.40
C GLY A 142 4.09 27.34 5.81
N ASP A 143 3.97 27.68 4.53
CA ASP A 143 2.71 27.81 3.78
C ASP A 143 2.29 26.51 3.08
N ILE A 144 3.24 25.60 2.82
CA ILE A 144 2.96 24.26 2.30
C ILE A 144 2.50 23.34 3.43
N HIS A 145 1.35 22.71 3.23
CA HIS A 145 0.78 21.78 4.20
C HIS A 145 1.71 20.56 4.42
N PRO A 146 2.02 20.15 5.66
CA PRO A 146 3.01 19.10 5.94
C PRO A 146 2.65 17.73 5.33
N GLN A 147 1.36 17.35 5.35
CA GLN A 147 0.91 16.11 4.70
C GLN A 147 1.07 16.14 3.18
N LEU A 148 0.97 17.31 2.53
CA LEU A 148 1.20 17.39 1.08
C LEU A 148 2.65 17.01 0.76
N PHE A 149 3.60 17.55 1.52
CA PHE A 149 5.01 17.27 1.32
C PHE A 149 5.33 15.78 1.52
N VAL A 150 4.83 15.18 2.61
CA VAL A 150 5.10 13.76 2.91
C VAL A 150 4.38 12.82 1.94
N SER A 151 3.25 13.20 1.36
CA SER A 151 2.59 12.43 0.29
C SER A 151 3.26 12.62 -1.08
N ALA A 152 3.71 13.83 -1.43
CA ALA A 152 4.28 14.13 -2.74
C ALA A 152 5.71 13.58 -2.91
N LEU A 153 6.50 13.55 -1.84
CA LEU A 153 7.90 13.17 -1.90
C LEU A 153 8.10 11.71 -2.37
N PRO A 154 7.46 10.67 -1.79
CA PRO A 154 7.62 9.30 -2.28
C PRO A 154 7.26 9.14 -3.77
N MET A 155 6.20 9.83 -4.22
CA MET A 155 5.79 9.82 -5.63
C MET A 155 6.90 10.35 -6.54
N ALA A 156 7.53 11.46 -6.14
CA ALA A 156 8.65 12.05 -6.85
C ALA A 156 9.89 11.15 -6.87
N LEU A 157 10.20 10.50 -5.73
CA LEU A 157 11.34 9.60 -5.62
C LEU A 157 11.18 8.38 -6.53
N VAL A 158 10.02 7.71 -6.54
CA VAL A 158 9.74 6.56 -7.43
C VAL A 158 9.76 6.98 -8.89
N SER A 159 9.13 8.11 -9.21
CA SER A 159 9.07 8.65 -10.58
C SER A 159 10.46 8.91 -11.17
N THR A 160 11.43 9.26 -10.34
CA THR A 160 12.81 9.56 -10.72
C THR A 160 13.78 8.41 -10.45
N ARG A 161 13.30 7.28 -9.90
CA ARG A 161 14.12 6.14 -9.47
C ARG A 161 15.28 6.56 -8.57
N SER A 162 14.99 7.53 -7.69
CA SER A 162 16.01 8.23 -6.89
C SER A 162 16.79 7.27 -5.99
N SER A 163 18.08 7.56 -5.79
CA SER A 163 18.90 6.88 -4.78
C SER A 163 18.42 7.15 -3.34
N LEU A 164 17.50 8.09 -3.12
CA LEU A 164 16.92 8.34 -1.79
C LEU A 164 15.81 7.36 -1.41
N ILE A 165 15.32 6.53 -2.34
CA ILE A 165 14.32 5.51 -2.00
C ILE A 165 14.94 4.50 -1.02
N GLY A 166 14.20 4.25 0.06
CA GLY A 166 14.60 3.36 1.13
C GLY A 166 15.63 3.93 2.09
N GLU A 167 16.06 5.18 1.92
CA GLU A 167 16.85 5.86 2.97
C GLU A 167 16.04 5.96 4.27
N PRO A 168 16.67 5.85 5.45
CA PRO A 168 15.96 5.81 6.71
C PRO A 168 15.06 7.04 6.90
N THR A 169 13.80 6.79 7.26
CA THR A 169 12.84 7.78 7.72
C THR A 169 12.21 7.33 9.03
N PRO A 170 11.70 8.25 9.88
CA PRO A 170 10.87 7.85 11.00
C PRO A 170 9.62 7.09 10.52
N PRO A 171 9.11 6.11 11.27
CA PRO A 171 7.84 5.47 10.96
C PRO A 171 6.71 6.48 10.81
N LEU A 172 5.75 6.20 9.92
CA LEU A 172 4.64 7.12 9.63
C LEU A 172 3.80 7.47 10.88
N VAL A 173 3.60 6.52 11.78
CA VAL A 173 2.96 6.76 13.09
C VAL A 173 3.76 7.71 13.99
N GLU A 174 5.09 7.73 13.89
CA GLU A 174 5.89 8.71 14.63
C GLU A 174 5.83 10.09 13.99
N MET A 175 5.71 10.17 12.66
CA MET A 175 5.57 11.43 11.93
C MET A 175 4.19 12.06 12.09
N PHE A 176 3.13 11.25 12.06
CA PHE A 176 1.73 11.69 12.13
C PHE A 176 0.87 10.82 13.06
N PRO A 177 1.18 10.76 14.37
CA PRO A 177 0.49 9.89 15.31
C PRO A 177 -1.03 10.08 15.34
N SER A 178 -1.49 11.29 15.06
CA SER A 178 -2.90 11.69 14.98
C SER A 178 -3.77 10.88 14.02
N ARG A 179 -3.15 10.24 13.02
CA ARG A 179 -3.84 9.40 12.03
C ARG A 179 -3.94 7.94 12.43
N PHE A 180 -3.16 7.54 13.43
CA PHE A 180 -2.97 6.14 13.82
C PHE A 180 -3.52 5.86 15.20
N LEU A 181 -3.50 6.86 16.08
CA LEU A 181 -3.77 6.68 17.49
C LEU A 181 -5.00 7.49 17.92
N PRO A 182 -5.83 6.94 18.83
CA PRO A 182 -7.03 7.62 19.25
C PRO A 182 -6.77 8.94 19.97
N ARG A 183 -7.74 9.86 19.95
CA ARG A 183 -7.65 11.23 20.52
C ARG A 183 -7.10 11.30 21.93
N VAL A 184 -7.23 10.21 22.70
CA VAL A 184 -6.68 10.10 24.03
C VAL A 184 -5.23 10.55 24.01
N VAL A 185 -4.39 10.07 23.07
CA VAL A 185 -2.94 10.36 22.96
C VAL A 185 -2.59 11.83 22.66
N GLU A 186 -3.58 12.66 22.32
CA GLU A 186 -3.40 14.06 21.92
C GLU A 186 -3.93 15.07 22.96
N GLY A 187 -4.48 14.57 24.08
CA GLY A 187 -4.99 15.41 25.16
C GLY A 187 -3.85 16.18 25.88
N PRO A 188 -4.13 17.38 26.42
CA PRO A 188 -3.16 18.14 27.21
C PRO A 188 -2.64 17.37 28.44
N GLU A 189 -3.45 16.46 28.99
CA GLU A 189 -3.09 15.58 30.11
C GLU A 189 -1.98 14.59 29.75
N ILE A 190 -1.82 14.24 28.48
CA ILE A 190 -0.80 13.30 28.02
C ILE A 190 0.53 13.97 27.70
N LYS A 191 0.52 15.25 27.30
CA LYS A 191 1.74 16.06 27.27
C LYS A 191 2.38 16.16 28.67
N LEU A 192 1.58 16.07 29.74
CA LEU A 192 2.06 16.01 31.13
C LEU A 192 2.62 14.62 31.52
N SER A 193 2.23 13.56 30.81
CA SER A 193 2.72 12.19 30.98
C SER A 193 4.07 11.95 30.29
N ALA A 194 4.56 12.90 29.49
CA ALA A 194 5.87 12.81 28.87
C ALA A 194 6.98 12.87 29.94
N GLN A 195 7.91 11.92 29.90
CA GLN A 195 8.88 11.69 30.98
C GLN A 195 10.28 12.13 30.56
N SER A 196 11.04 12.73 31.49
CA SER A 196 12.45 13.10 31.29
C SER A 196 13.35 11.86 31.40
N GLY A 197 14.17 11.62 30.36
CA GLY A 197 15.19 10.56 30.35
C GLY A 197 14.68 9.17 29.93
N ARG A 198 15.57 8.34 29.36
CA ARG A 198 15.33 6.91 29.04
C ARG A 198 15.41 6.04 30.32
N GLY A 199 14.69 6.41 31.38
CA GLY A 199 14.70 5.68 32.66
C GLY A 199 14.07 4.27 32.58
N THR A 200 14.33 3.43 33.58
CA THR A 200 13.84 2.05 33.67
C THR A 200 12.39 1.94 34.13
N ASN A 201 11.84 2.89 34.89
CA ASN A 201 10.41 2.93 35.24
C ASN A 201 9.67 3.81 34.23
N LYS A 202 9.06 3.20 33.21
CA LYS A 202 8.34 3.92 32.15
C LYS A 202 6.84 3.78 32.34
N THR A 203 6.11 4.90 32.44
CA THR A 203 4.65 4.85 32.39
C THR A 203 4.21 4.92 30.95
N CYS A 204 3.53 3.87 30.49
CA CYS A 204 3.07 3.76 29.12
C CYS A 204 1.57 4.01 29.02
N ILE A 205 1.15 4.75 28.00
CA ILE A 205 -0.25 5.04 27.75
C ILE A 205 -0.87 3.88 26.99
N LYS A 206 -1.78 3.17 27.66
CA LYS A 206 -2.54 2.09 27.03
C LYS A 206 -3.63 2.69 26.14
N VAL A 207 -3.69 2.23 24.90
CA VAL A 207 -4.81 2.54 24.02
C VAL A 207 -5.94 1.56 24.33
N ASP A 208 -7.09 2.08 24.76
CA ASP A 208 -8.30 1.27 24.92
C ASP A 208 -8.70 0.72 23.54
N GLN A 209 -9.00 -0.58 23.47
CA GLN A 209 -9.46 -1.26 22.26
C GLN A 209 -10.99 -1.40 22.20
N HIS A 210 -11.67 -1.11 23.31
CA HIS A 210 -13.12 -1.29 23.46
C HIS A 210 -13.93 -0.02 23.17
N TRP A 211 -13.29 1.14 22.95
CA TRP A 211 -14.00 2.40 22.71
C TRP A 211 -14.97 2.32 21.52
N GLY A 212 -14.65 1.57 20.47
CA GLY A 212 -15.54 1.39 19.33
C GLY A 212 -16.72 0.46 19.63
N SER A 213 -16.51 -0.57 20.47
CA SER A 213 -17.55 -1.54 20.87
C SER A 213 -18.66 -0.94 21.74
N THR A 214 -18.34 0.11 22.50
CA THR A 214 -19.30 0.84 23.35
C THR A 214 -20.03 1.97 22.60
N LYS A 215 -19.74 2.13 21.31
CA LYS A 215 -20.23 3.22 20.45
C LYS A 215 -20.75 2.69 19.11
N THR A 216 -20.69 3.52 18.07
CA THR A 216 -21.29 3.35 16.75
C THR A 216 -20.77 2.13 15.95
N ASN A 217 -19.61 1.56 16.30
CA ASN A 217 -18.96 0.52 15.48
C ASN A 217 -19.64 -0.87 15.60
N GLY A 218 -20.40 -1.11 16.66
CA GLY A 218 -21.23 -2.32 16.81
C GLY A 218 -20.45 -3.63 16.70
N ILE A 219 -21.06 -4.64 16.05
CA ILE A 219 -20.48 -5.99 15.91
C ILE A 219 -19.17 -5.99 15.10
N GLU A 220 -19.02 -5.06 14.17
CA GLU A 220 -17.81 -4.91 13.35
C GLU A 220 -16.58 -4.59 14.20
N ASN A 221 -16.76 -4.10 15.44
CA ASN A 221 -15.63 -3.86 16.34
C ASN A 221 -14.87 -5.14 16.71
N ARG A 222 -15.39 -6.35 16.48
CA ARG A 222 -14.62 -7.59 16.69
C ARG A 222 -13.31 -7.64 15.89
N LEU A 223 -13.26 -6.93 14.76
CA LEU A 223 -12.12 -6.87 13.85
C LEU A 223 -11.27 -5.61 14.04
N TRP A 224 -11.38 -4.92 15.18
CA TRP A 224 -10.58 -3.72 15.48
C TRP A 224 -9.08 -3.98 15.31
N TYR A 225 -8.59 -5.13 15.75
CA TYR A 225 -7.17 -5.50 15.73
C TYR A 225 -6.60 -5.63 14.31
N PHE A 226 -7.46 -5.85 13.32
CA PHE A 226 -7.06 -5.91 11.91
C PHE A 226 -7.25 -4.53 11.26
N ARG A 227 -8.47 -3.98 11.33
CA ARG A 227 -8.85 -2.73 10.63
C ARG A 227 -8.07 -1.52 11.15
N GLU A 228 -7.78 -1.49 12.45
CA GLU A 228 -7.12 -0.38 13.14
C GLU A 228 -5.63 -0.65 13.42
N ASP A 229 -5.07 -1.75 12.89
CA ASP A 229 -3.64 -2.06 13.01
C ASP A 229 -2.79 -0.95 12.36
N LEU A 230 -1.76 -0.52 13.09
CA LEU A 230 -0.95 0.62 12.68
C LEU A 230 -0.12 0.34 11.44
N GLN A 231 0.45 -0.87 11.35
CA GLN A 231 1.31 -1.23 10.22
C GLN A 231 0.49 -1.62 9.01
N LEU A 232 -0.71 -2.18 9.15
CA LEU A 232 -1.61 -2.40 8.03
C LEU A 232 -2.03 -1.07 7.39
N ASN A 233 -2.43 -0.09 8.21
CA ASN A 233 -2.78 1.25 7.72
C ASN A 233 -1.55 1.96 7.11
N SER A 234 -0.36 1.78 7.71
CA SER A 234 0.89 2.31 7.13
C SER A 234 1.26 1.63 5.82
N HIS A 235 1.08 0.31 5.71
CA HIS A 235 1.30 -0.45 4.48
C HIS A 235 0.40 0.05 3.36
N HIS A 236 -0.89 0.21 3.62
CA HIS A 236 -1.85 0.77 2.67
C HIS A 236 -1.44 2.18 2.23
N TRP A 237 -1.02 3.04 3.17
CA TRP A 237 -0.49 4.37 2.83
C TRP A 237 0.75 4.32 1.95
N ASN A 238 1.75 3.54 2.35
CA ASN A 238 3.01 3.39 1.62
C ASN A 238 2.75 2.81 0.22
N TRP A 239 1.87 1.82 0.10
CA TRP A 239 1.52 1.24 -1.20
C TRP A 239 1.04 2.31 -2.18
N HIS A 240 0.09 3.15 -1.77
CA HIS A 240 -0.43 4.24 -2.60
C HIS A 240 0.58 5.36 -2.87
N GLN A 241 1.50 5.65 -1.94
CA GLN A 241 2.52 6.69 -2.18
C GLN A 241 3.61 6.23 -3.15
N PHE A 242 3.98 4.94 -3.09
CA PHE A 242 5.02 4.36 -3.94
C PHE A 242 4.48 3.80 -5.28
N HIS A 243 3.15 3.68 -5.43
CA HIS A 243 2.47 3.36 -6.70
C HIS A 243 1.49 4.47 -7.11
N PRO A 244 1.98 5.71 -7.33
CA PRO A 244 1.13 6.88 -7.49
C PRO A 244 0.26 6.80 -8.74
N THR A 245 -0.90 7.46 -8.66
CA THR A 245 -1.80 7.69 -9.80
C THR A 245 -1.29 8.76 -10.76
N HIS A 246 -0.26 9.53 -10.36
CA HIS A 246 0.40 10.56 -11.16
C HIS A 246 1.91 10.29 -11.18
N SER A 247 2.47 10.04 -12.37
CA SER A 247 3.90 9.77 -12.59
C SER A 247 4.27 10.13 -14.04
N PRO A 248 5.38 10.84 -14.33
CA PRO A 248 5.78 11.24 -15.68
C PRO A 248 5.87 10.11 -16.71
N SER A 249 6.00 8.86 -16.26
CA SER A 249 5.95 7.66 -17.10
C SER A 249 5.07 6.58 -16.46
N PRO A 250 4.42 5.70 -17.25
CA PRO A 250 3.61 4.62 -16.70
C PRO A 250 4.48 3.65 -15.91
N ILE A 251 4.01 3.26 -14.72
CA ILE A 251 4.64 2.21 -13.91
C ILE A 251 4.13 0.86 -14.45
N PRO A 252 5.01 -0.07 -14.86
CA PRO A 252 4.58 -1.35 -15.43
C PRO A 252 3.63 -2.12 -14.50
N ARG A 253 2.51 -2.59 -15.04
CA ARG A 253 1.51 -3.43 -14.35
C ARG A 253 0.95 -2.84 -13.04
N ARG A 254 1.00 -1.52 -12.86
CA ARG A 254 0.55 -0.85 -11.64
C ARG A 254 -0.95 -1.00 -11.38
N GLY A 255 -1.78 -0.94 -12.41
CA GLY A 255 -3.22 -1.23 -12.32
C GLY A 255 -3.51 -2.70 -11.98
N GLU A 256 -2.68 -3.63 -12.43
CA GLU A 256 -2.78 -5.04 -12.00
C GLU A 256 -2.39 -5.19 -10.53
N LEU A 257 -1.34 -4.49 -10.09
CA LEU A 257 -0.90 -4.47 -8.70
C LEU A 257 -1.96 -3.85 -7.79
N PHE A 258 -2.66 -2.80 -8.24
CA PHE A 258 -3.81 -2.25 -7.54
C PHE A 258 -4.88 -3.31 -7.30
N TYR A 259 -5.22 -4.10 -8.32
CA TYR A 259 -6.14 -5.22 -8.15
C TYR A 259 -5.60 -6.25 -7.16
N PHE A 260 -4.37 -6.74 -7.37
CA PHE A 260 -3.82 -7.86 -6.61
C PHE A 260 -3.66 -7.53 -5.12
N PHE A 261 -3.07 -6.37 -4.79
CA PHE A 261 -2.90 -5.92 -3.41
C PHE A 261 -4.24 -5.86 -2.66
N HIS A 262 -5.27 -5.28 -3.29
CA HIS A 262 -6.59 -5.18 -2.65
C HIS A 262 -7.34 -6.51 -2.65
N HIS A 263 -7.16 -7.38 -3.65
CA HIS A 263 -7.71 -8.73 -3.68
C HIS A 263 -7.15 -9.57 -2.53
N ASP A 264 -5.83 -9.55 -2.34
CA ASP A 264 -5.14 -10.24 -1.23
C ASP A 264 -5.64 -9.74 0.13
N LEU A 265 -5.74 -8.42 0.30
CA LEU A 265 -6.28 -7.81 1.52
C LEU A 265 -7.74 -8.23 1.79
N MET A 266 -8.56 -8.35 0.75
CA MET A 266 -9.95 -8.81 0.88
C MET A 266 -10.03 -10.30 1.26
N ALA A 267 -9.18 -11.16 0.72
CA ALA A 267 -9.10 -12.57 1.09
C ALA A 267 -8.64 -12.76 2.54
N ARG A 268 -7.65 -11.97 2.99
CA ARG A 268 -7.22 -11.92 4.39
C ARG A 268 -8.33 -11.43 5.30
N TYR A 269 -9.01 -10.33 4.95
CA TYR A 269 -10.13 -9.82 5.73
C TYR A 269 -11.30 -10.81 5.82
N ALA A 270 -11.60 -11.53 4.74
CA ALA A 270 -12.61 -12.58 4.75
C ALA A 270 -12.24 -13.72 5.73
N SER A 271 -10.97 -14.11 5.75
CA SER A 271 -10.45 -15.11 6.71
C SER A 271 -10.59 -14.63 8.16
N GLU A 272 -10.28 -13.37 8.42
CA GLU A 272 -10.48 -12.75 9.75
C GLU A 272 -11.96 -12.69 10.15
N ARG A 273 -12.85 -12.35 9.21
CA ARG A 273 -14.31 -12.36 9.44
C ARG A 273 -14.79 -13.75 9.85
N MET A 274 -14.39 -14.80 9.11
CA MET A 274 -14.75 -16.17 9.46
C MET A 274 -14.25 -16.56 10.85
N ALA A 275 -12.97 -16.27 11.15
CA ALA A 275 -12.38 -16.53 12.46
C ALA A 275 -13.11 -15.82 13.63
N ASN A 276 -13.84 -14.74 13.36
CA ASN A 276 -14.62 -13.99 14.36
C ASN A 276 -16.14 -14.27 14.31
N GLY A 277 -16.54 -15.34 13.60
CA GLY A 277 -17.91 -15.85 13.57
C GLY A 277 -18.86 -15.08 12.66
N PHE A 278 -18.35 -14.31 11.69
CA PHE A 278 -19.18 -13.67 10.68
C PHE A 278 -19.54 -14.67 9.58
N THR A 279 -20.81 -14.69 9.18
CA THR A 279 -21.30 -15.52 8.06
C THR A 279 -21.15 -14.80 6.71
N ASP A 280 -21.11 -13.48 6.71
CA ASP A 280 -20.89 -12.62 5.54
C ASP A 280 -19.39 -12.29 5.36
N TYR A 281 -18.58 -13.32 5.14
CA TYR A 281 -17.11 -13.18 5.07
C TYR A 281 -16.62 -12.34 3.89
N PHE A 282 -17.33 -12.35 2.76
CA PHE A 282 -17.24 -11.26 1.79
C PHE A 282 -18.34 -10.24 2.09
N VAL A 283 -17.94 -9.08 2.62
CA VAL A 283 -18.88 -7.98 2.87
C VAL A 283 -19.58 -7.56 1.57
N GLU A 284 -20.86 -7.18 1.64
CA GLU A 284 -21.59 -6.74 0.44
C GLU A 284 -20.90 -5.53 -0.20
N GLY A 285 -20.58 -5.65 -1.50
CA GLY A 285 -20.03 -4.56 -2.31
C GLY A 285 -20.97 -3.35 -2.34
N ILE A 286 -20.44 -2.14 -2.18
CA ILE A 286 -21.25 -0.91 -2.30
C ILE A 286 -21.20 -0.38 -3.73
N LYS A 287 -22.37 -0.14 -4.31
CA LYS A 287 -22.53 0.50 -5.63
C LYS A 287 -22.95 1.96 -5.44
N PRO A 288 -22.73 2.84 -6.44
CA PRO A 288 -23.31 4.18 -6.40
C PRO A 288 -24.82 4.02 -6.56
N ILE A 289 -25.58 4.28 -5.49
CA ILE A 289 -27.04 4.17 -5.49
C ILE A 289 -27.61 5.34 -4.70
N VAL A 290 -28.48 6.12 -5.32
CA VAL A 290 -29.29 7.15 -4.65
C VAL A 290 -30.32 6.51 -3.71
N ASP A 291 -30.56 7.15 -2.57
CA ASP A 291 -31.47 6.70 -1.51
C ASP A 291 -31.04 5.39 -0.82
N TYR A 292 -29.79 4.98 -0.99
CA TYR A 292 -29.21 3.82 -0.30
C TYR A 292 -28.95 4.11 1.18
N GLU A 293 -29.32 3.18 2.05
CA GLU A 293 -29.07 3.28 3.50
C GLU A 293 -27.70 2.69 3.88
N LEU A 294 -26.84 3.54 4.42
CA LEU A 294 -25.61 3.13 5.09
C LEU A 294 -25.94 2.67 6.52
N LYS A 295 -26.24 1.37 6.67
CA LYS A 295 -26.65 0.78 7.96
C LYS A 295 -25.59 0.94 9.04
N GLN A 296 -24.34 0.62 8.72
CA GLN A 296 -23.24 0.58 9.69
C GLN A 296 -22.51 1.92 9.77
N GLY A 297 -22.53 2.54 10.94
CA GLY A 297 -21.72 3.69 11.23
C GLY A 297 -20.31 3.30 11.66
N TYR A 298 -19.45 4.29 11.78
CA TYR A 298 -18.08 4.16 12.25
C TYR A 298 -17.66 5.46 12.94
N ASP A 299 -17.28 5.36 14.22
CA ASP A 299 -16.50 6.34 14.96
C ASP A 299 -15.05 5.85 14.85
N ALA A 300 -14.13 6.72 14.46
CA ALA A 300 -12.70 6.40 14.39
C ALA A 300 -11.95 6.78 15.67
N ASN A 301 -12.56 7.62 16.51
CA ASN A 301 -11.94 8.26 17.67
C ASN A 301 -10.57 8.86 17.33
N LEU A 302 -10.42 9.41 16.13
CA LEU A 302 -9.23 10.12 15.67
C LEU A 302 -9.48 11.62 15.67
N ARG A 303 -8.41 12.40 15.79
CA ARG A 303 -8.37 13.85 15.62
C ARG A 303 -7.17 14.18 14.76
N ASP A 304 -7.30 15.14 13.86
CA ASP A 304 -6.22 15.54 12.97
C ASP A 304 -5.24 16.47 13.70
N GLY A 305 -3.95 16.13 13.69
CA GLY A 305 -2.93 16.85 14.45
C GLY A 305 -2.55 18.23 13.88
N VAL A 306 -2.97 18.54 12.65
CA VAL A 306 -2.67 19.84 12.00
C VAL A 306 -3.82 20.83 12.22
N SER A 307 -5.04 20.41 11.88
CA SER A 307 -6.23 21.25 11.98
C SER A 307 -6.90 21.19 13.36
N TYR A 308 -6.55 20.20 14.19
CA TYR A 308 -7.20 19.89 15.46
C TYR A 308 -8.70 19.58 15.34
N LEU A 309 -9.17 19.28 14.14
CA LEU A 309 -10.53 18.85 13.85
C LEU A 309 -10.66 17.35 14.09
N ASN A 310 -11.85 16.93 14.47
CA ASN A 310 -12.16 15.52 14.63
C ASN A 310 -12.36 14.89 13.26
N TRP A 311 -11.86 13.66 13.08
CA TRP A 311 -12.33 12.85 11.96
C TRP A 311 -13.82 12.57 12.18
N VAL A 312 -14.64 12.91 11.19
CA VAL A 312 -16.09 12.90 11.36
C VAL A 312 -16.59 11.47 11.40
N ASN A 313 -17.41 11.19 12.42
CA ASN A 313 -18.03 9.89 12.61
C ASN A 313 -19.21 9.74 11.66
N ARG A 314 -19.34 8.59 11.02
CA ARG A 314 -20.58 8.24 10.32
C ARG A 314 -21.52 7.58 11.33
N VAL A 315 -22.70 8.15 11.52
CA VAL A 315 -23.73 7.53 12.37
C VAL A 315 -24.43 6.37 11.64
N ASN A 316 -25.01 5.44 12.41
CA ASN A 316 -25.79 4.34 11.86
C ASN A 316 -26.98 4.84 11.03
N SER A 317 -27.41 4.04 10.07
CA SER A 317 -28.59 4.30 9.24
C SER A 317 -28.56 5.66 8.52
N THR A 318 -27.43 5.97 7.89
CA THR A 318 -27.27 7.22 7.12
C THR A 318 -27.65 7.02 5.65
N PHE A 319 -28.60 7.78 5.11
CA PHE A 319 -29.00 7.65 3.69
C PHE A 319 -28.11 8.45 2.73
N LEU A 320 -27.85 7.92 1.54
CA LEU A 320 -27.19 8.61 0.42
C LEU A 320 -28.21 9.34 -0.46
N ASN A 321 -28.74 10.46 0.03
CA ASN A 321 -29.79 11.20 -0.69
C ASN A 321 -29.62 12.72 -0.65
N LYS A 322 -30.52 13.43 -1.35
CA LYS A 322 -30.55 14.91 -1.37
C LYS A 322 -30.70 15.52 0.00
N THR A 323 -31.34 14.79 0.91
CA THR A 323 -31.39 15.21 2.30
C THR A 323 -29.98 15.12 2.81
N SER A 324 -29.34 13.97 3.02
CA SER A 324 -28.05 13.78 3.70
C SER A 324 -26.79 14.34 3.01
N LEU A 325 -26.81 14.58 1.70
CA LEU A 325 -25.66 15.04 0.93
C LEU A 325 -25.83 16.48 0.47
N SER A 326 -24.73 17.22 0.30
CA SER A 326 -24.79 18.54 -0.35
C SER A 326 -25.23 18.42 -1.80
N SER A 327 -25.69 19.51 -2.41
CA SER A 327 -26.07 19.50 -3.84
C SER A 327 -24.91 19.08 -4.76
N LYS A 328 -23.67 19.46 -4.42
CA LYS A 328 -22.47 19.07 -5.17
C LYS A 328 -22.20 17.57 -5.02
N LEU A 329 -22.19 17.06 -3.79
CA LEU A 329 -21.90 15.66 -3.51
C LEU A 329 -23.00 14.71 -4.02
N PHE A 330 -24.27 15.13 -3.92
CA PHE A 330 -25.40 14.41 -4.51
C PHE A 330 -25.34 14.36 -6.05
N SER A 331 -24.90 15.45 -6.69
CA SER A 331 -24.71 15.47 -8.14
C SER A 331 -23.55 14.57 -8.56
N LYS A 332 -22.46 14.58 -7.78
CA LYS A 332 -21.32 13.69 -7.93
C LYS A 332 -21.74 12.22 -7.81
N LEU A 333 -22.54 11.84 -6.81
CA LEU A 333 -23.08 10.49 -6.65
C LEU A 333 -23.84 10.00 -7.89
N LYS A 334 -24.76 10.83 -8.42
CA LYS A 334 -25.49 10.49 -9.66
C LYS A 334 -24.57 10.32 -10.87
N GLN A 335 -23.51 11.11 -10.97
CA GLN A 335 -22.52 10.94 -12.04
C GLN A 335 -21.79 9.60 -11.90
N GLN A 336 -21.50 9.16 -10.68
CA GLN A 336 -20.87 7.87 -10.43
C GLN A 336 -21.73 6.68 -10.84
N GLU A 337 -23.07 6.79 -10.85
CA GLU A 337 -23.95 5.74 -11.41
C GLU A 337 -23.66 5.49 -12.89
N ILE A 338 -23.38 6.55 -13.65
CA ILE A 338 -23.06 6.45 -15.09
C ILE A 338 -21.65 5.86 -15.26
N ILE A 339 -20.66 6.41 -14.55
CA ILE A 339 -19.26 5.96 -14.63
C ILE A 339 -19.13 4.49 -14.23
N TRP A 340 -19.76 4.09 -13.12
CA TRP A 340 -19.77 2.70 -12.69
C TRP A 340 -20.39 1.78 -13.73
N ASN A 341 -21.49 2.20 -14.38
CA ASN A 341 -22.10 1.42 -15.46
C ASN A 341 -21.18 1.30 -16.68
N HIS A 342 -20.49 2.37 -17.08
CA HIS A 342 -19.50 2.29 -18.17
C HIS A 342 -18.43 1.26 -17.88
N ILE A 343 -17.85 1.29 -16.67
CA ILE A 343 -16.82 0.32 -16.28
C ILE A 343 -17.41 -1.08 -16.13
N TYR A 344 -18.62 -1.22 -15.58
CA TYR A 344 -19.30 -2.51 -15.50
C TYR A 344 -19.43 -3.20 -16.87
N GLN A 345 -19.71 -2.44 -17.93
CA GLN A 345 -19.79 -3.00 -19.29
C GLN A 345 -18.43 -3.49 -19.80
N ILE A 346 -17.32 -2.80 -19.50
CA ILE A 346 -16.01 -3.26 -19.98
C ILE A 346 -15.62 -4.60 -19.35
N THR A 347 -16.04 -4.87 -18.11
CA THR A 347 -15.77 -6.16 -17.44
C THR A 347 -16.49 -7.36 -18.07
N GLN A 348 -17.39 -7.11 -19.03
CA GLN A 348 -18.14 -8.12 -19.76
C GLN A 348 -17.67 -8.31 -21.20
N THR A 349 -16.68 -7.52 -21.66
CA THR A 349 -16.15 -7.60 -23.02
C THR A 349 -14.63 -7.62 -23.01
N ASP A 350 -14.02 -7.97 -24.14
CA ASP A 350 -12.58 -7.87 -24.34
C ASP A 350 -12.17 -6.52 -24.99
N LYS A 351 -13.02 -5.49 -24.87
CA LYS A 351 -12.86 -4.19 -25.54
C LYS A 351 -13.09 -3.02 -24.60
N VAL A 352 -12.52 -1.88 -24.96
CA VAL A 352 -12.59 -0.62 -24.23
C VAL A 352 -12.62 0.56 -25.21
N LEU A 353 -13.20 1.70 -24.79
CA LEU A 353 -13.14 2.93 -25.58
C LEU A 353 -11.85 3.68 -25.25
N ASP A 354 -11.06 4.00 -26.26
CA ASP A 354 -9.86 4.82 -26.10
C ASP A 354 -10.18 6.33 -26.11
N GLY A 355 -9.17 7.18 -25.92
CA GLY A 355 -9.33 8.64 -25.92
C GLY A 355 -9.79 9.25 -27.25
N SER A 356 -9.75 8.50 -28.36
CA SER A 356 -10.29 8.89 -29.67
C SER A 356 -11.77 8.48 -29.83
N ASN A 357 -12.36 7.84 -28.82
CA ASN A 357 -13.65 7.15 -28.85
C ASN A 357 -13.70 5.94 -29.80
N ASP A 358 -12.55 5.39 -30.17
CA ASP A 358 -12.49 4.14 -30.91
C ASP A 358 -12.60 2.96 -29.95
N THR A 359 -13.29 1.90 -30.39
CA THR A 359 -13.35 0.65 -29.62
C THR A 359 -12.12 -0.19 -29.92
N VAL A 360 -11.22 -0.26 -28.96
CA VAL A 360 -9.97 -1.03 -29.06
C VAL A 360 -10.07 -2.29 -28.20
N PRO A 361 -9.33 -3.37 -28.53
CA PRO A 361 -9.17 -4.48 -27.59
C PRO A 361 -8.60 -3.97 -26.27
N LEU A 362 -9.04 -4.53 -25.14
CA LEU A 362 -8.30 -4.41 -23.89
C LEU A 362 -6.89 -4.97 -24.18
N MET A 363 -5.93 -4.03 -24.31
CA MET A 363 -4.55 -4.11 -24.79
C MET A 363 -3.88 -5.49 -24.69
N PRO A 364 -2.99 -5.86 -25.65
CA PRO A 364 -2.79 -7.24 -26.07
C PRO A 364 -2.59 -8.17 -24.89
N LYS A 365 -3.39 -9.25 -24.88
CA LYS A 365 -3.33 -10.33 -23.87
C LYS A 365 -1.86 -10.62 -23.57
N PRO A 366 -1.44 -10.51 -22.30
CA PRO A 366 -2.27 -10.71 -21.11
C PRO A 366 -2.80 -9.46 -20.37
N ASP A 367 -2.58 -8.22 -20.79
CA ASP A 367 -2.58 -7.08 -19.84
C ASP A 367 -3.90 -6.29 -19.67
N GLY A 368 -5.05 -6.88 -19.99
CA GLY A 368 -6.36 -6.21 -19.85
C GLY A 368 -6.72 -5.86 -18.40
N ILE A 369 -6.19 -6.60 -17.43
CA ILE A 369 -6.40 -6.34 -16.00
C ILE A 369 -5.73 -5.02 -15.56
N ASN A 370 -4.54 -4.71 -16.09
CA ASN A 370 -3.85 -3.46 -15.80
C ASN A 370 -4.65 -2.26 -16.31
N THR A 371 -5.15 -2.32 -17.54
CA THR A 371 -6.02 -1.27 -18.09
C THR A 371 -7.27 -1.07 -17.24
N ILE A 372 -7.92 -2.15 -16.78
CA ILE A 372 -9.09 -2.02 -15.89
C ILE A 372 -8.70 -1.34 -14.58
N GLY A 373 -7.54 -1.67 -14.00
CA GLY A 373 -7.08 -1.03 -12.76
C GLY A 373 -6.80 0.46 -12.91
N GLU A 374 -6.14 0.86 -14.00
CA GLU A 374 -5.91 2.29 -14.27
C GLU A 374 -7.21 3.07 -14.53
N LEU A 375 -8.26 2.41 -15.02
CA LEU A 375 -9.60 3.00 -15.19
C LEU A 375 -10.39 3.07 -13.88
N PHE A 376 -10.26 2.05 -13.03
CA PHE A 376 -11.10 1.89 -11.86
C PHE A 376 -10.69 2.82 -10.73
N GLU A 377 -9.37 2.98 -10.52
CA GLU A 377 -8.84 3.73 -9.38
C GLU A 377 -9.22 5.22 -9.41
N SER A 378 -8.90 6.05 -10.41
CA SER A 378 -8.12 5.87 -11.64
C SER A 378 -6.74 6.55 -11.57
N SER A 379 -5.89 6.36 -12.59
CA SER A 379 -4.63 7.11 -12.76
C SER A 379 -4.63 8.00 -14.00
N GLN A 380 -3.63 8.87 -14.12
CA GLN A 380 -3.42 9.68 -15.32
C GLN A 380 -3.12 8.86 -16.58
N TRP A 381 -2.83 7.57 -16.42
CA TRP A 381 -2.59 6.61 -17.50
C TRP A 381 -3.86 5.82 -17.88
N SER A 382 -5.01 6.20 -17.32
CA SER A 382 -6.33 5.75 -17.76
C SER A 382 -6.52 5.98 -19.27
N ILE A 383 -6.92 4.93 -20.00
CA ILE A 383 -7.00 4.94 -21.47
C ILE A 383 -7.98 6.00 -22.02
N ASN A 384 -8.99 6.38 -21.24
CA ASN A 384 -9.93 7.45 -21.55
C ASN A 384 -10.52 8.05 -20.27
N SER A 385 -9.77 8.95 -19.63
CA SER A 385 -10.18 9.59 -18.37
C SER A 385 -11.44 10.45 -18.52
N TYR A 386 -11.68 11.05 -19.68
CA TYR A 386 -12.90 11.83 -19.93
C TYR A 386 -14.17 10.98 -19.86
N PHE A 387 -14.14 9.78 -20.45
CA PHE A 387 -15.29 8.88 -20.48
C PHE A 387 -15.45 8.03 -19.21
N TYR A 388 -14.34 7.63 -18.60
CA TYR A 388 -14.31 6.75 -17.40
C TYR A 388 -14.02 7.49 -16.08
N SER A 389 -13.93 8.82 -16.11
CA SER A 389 -13.59 9.74 -15.00
C SER A 389 -12.10 9.90 -14.69
N ASP A 390 -11.68 11.17 -14.58
CA ASP A 390 -10.33 11.57 -14.14
C ASP A 390 -9.98 11.08 -12.72
N ASP A 391 -10.99 10.95 -11.84
CA ASP A 391 -10.78 10.48 -10.47
C ASP A 391 -11.15 8.98 -10.32
N GLY A 392 -11.83 8.37 -11.30
CA GLY A 392 -12.27 6.97 -11.24
C GLY A 392 -13.38 6.71 -10.23
N TRP A 393 -14.05 5.56 -10.32
CA TRP A 393 -15.14 5.25 -9.39
C TRP A 393 -14.62 5.01 -7.96
N HIS A 394 -13.47 4.34 -7.81
CA HIS A 394 -12.90 4.00 -6.50
C HIS A 394 -12.59 5.24 -5.66
N ASN A 395 -11.79 6.19 -6.16
CA ASN A 395 -11.45 7.39 -5.38
C ASN A 395 -12.70 8.25 -5.11
N ASN A 396 -13.64 8.29 -6.07
CA ASN A 396 -14.90 9.02 -5.88
C ASN A 396 -15.81 8.37 -4.83
N ALA A 397 -15.81 7.05 -4.70
CA ALA A 397 -16.54 6.37 -3.63
C ALA A 397 -15.96 6.73 -2.26
N HIS A 398 -14.63 6.76 -2.12
CA HIS A 398 -13.95 7.24 -0.92
C HIS A 398 -14.29 8.69 -0.57
N ASP A 399 -14.20 9.61 -1.55
CA ASP A 399 -14.50 11.04 -1.35
C ASP A 399 -15.98 11.26 -0.98
N ILE A 400 -16.92 10.57 -1.64
CA ILE A 400 -18.35 10.68 -1.32
C ILE A 400 -18.62 10.16 0.08
N LEU A 401 -18.23 8.91 0.38
CA LEU A 401 -18.55 8.26 1.66
C LEU A 401 -17.86 8.92 2.85
N GLY A 402 -16.64 9.40 2.68
CA GLY A 402 -15.92 10.11 3.74
C GLY A 402 -16.44 11.52 4.02
N LYS A 403 -17.31 12.08 3.16
CA LYS A 403 -17.96 13.40 3.37
C LYS A 403 -19.43 13.33 3.71
N VAL A 404 -19.97 12.13 3.83
CA VAL A 404 -21.38 11.93 4.19
C VAL A 404 -21.65 12.64 5.53
N LEU A 405 -22.68 13.48 5.54
CA LEU A 405 -23.13 14.36 6.65
C LEU A 405 -22.31 15.63 6.94
N VAL A 406 -21.11 15.79 6.38
CA VAL A 406 -20.24 16.93 6.67
C VAL A 406 -20.69 18.22 5.98
N GLU A 407 -20.96 18.18 4.67
CA GLU A 407 -21.13 19.40 3.86
C GLU A 407 -22.46 20.15 4.04
N LYS A 408 -23.41 19.60 4.81
CA LYS A 408 -24.69 20.26 5.13
C LYS A 408 -24.53 21.42 6.08
N ASP A 409 -23.74 21.20 7.11
CA ASP A 409 -23.38 22.24 8.04
C ASP A 409 -22.25 23.02 7.38
N GLN A 410 -22.55 24.25 6.97
CA GLN A 410 -21.55 25.07 6.29
C GLN A 410 -20.32 25.33 7.17
N SER A 411 -20.44 25.19 8.49
CA SER A 411 -19.32 25.27 9.42
C SER A 411 -18.37 24.08 9.33
N LEU A 412 -18.82 22.92 8.85
CA LEU A 412 -18.03 21.68 8.79
C LEU A 412 -17.44 21.38 7.39
N LYS A 413 -17.59 22.25 6.38
CA LYS A 413 -17.15 22.05 4.97
C LYS A 413 -15.66 21.68 4.75
N LYS A 414 -14.84 21.68 5.79
CA LYS A 414 -13.41 21.37 5.78
C LYS A 414 -13.05 20.19 6.68
N GLU A 415 -14.05 19.47 7.18
CA GLU A 415 -13.88 18.23 7.94
C GLU A 415 -14.04 17.01 7.02
N TYR A 416 -13.46 15.89 7.41
CA TYR A 416 -13.53 14.65 6.64
C TYR A 416 -13.67 13.45 7.59
N GLY A 417 -14.36 12.42 7.14
CA GLY A 417 -14.32 11.09 7.74
C GLY A 417 -13.12 10.30 7.26
N VAL A 418 -12.77 9.23 7.99
CA VAL A 418 -11.55 8.45 7.74
C VAL A 418 -11.48 7.79 6.37
N LEU A 419 -12.61 7.59 5.69
CA LEU A 419 -12.65 7.07 4.32
C LEU A 419 -12.08 8.05 3.29
N SER A 420 -12.00 9.35 3.58
CA SER A 420 -11.46 10.36 2.67
C SER A 420 -9.93 10.39 2.63
N ASP A 421 -9.26 9.56 3.42
CA ASP A 421 -7.80 9.52 3.47
C ASP A 421 -7.23 8.09 3.47
N VAL A 422 -6.22 7.88 2.64
CA VAL A 422 -5.54 6.60 2.46
C VAL A 422 -4.96 6.08 3.79
N ALA A 423 -4.39 6.93 4.65
CA ALA A 423 -3.77 6.47 5.90
C ALA A 423 -4.79 5.94 6.93
N THR A 424 -6.07 6.23 6.75
CA THR A 424 -7.11 5.93 7.74
C THR A 424 -8.27 5.11 7.18
N ALA A 425 -8.39 4.97 5.86
CA ALA A 425 -9.56 4.37 5.22
C ALA A 425 -9.78 2.90 5.64
N VAL A 426 -8.71 2.10 5.75
CA VAL A 426 -8.76 0.66 6.11
C VAL A 426 -9.50 0.40 7.43
N ARG A 427 -9.56 1.40 8.32
CA ARG A 427 -10.26 1.32 9.60
C ARG A 427 -11.78 1.14 9.46
N ASP A 428 -12.37 1.74 8.44
CA ASP A 428 -13.82 1.78 8.27
C ASP A 428 -14.33 0.55 7.51
N ILE A 429 -15.41 -0.06 7.97
CA ILE A 429 -16.03 -1.20 7.28
C ILE A 429 -16.39 -0.91 5.82
N TYR A 430 -16.70 0.34 5.48
CA TYR A 430 -17.03 0.71 4.10
C TYR A 430 -15.83 0.73 3.15
N PHE A 431 -14.59 0.74 3.66
CA PHE A 431 -13.41 0.46 2.84
C PHE A 431 -13.55 -0.93 2.20
N TYR A 432 -13.81 -1.94 3.02
CA TYR A 432 -13.97 -3.32 2.56
C TYR A 432 -15.18 -3.48 1.64
N ARG A 433 -16.25 -2.69 1.84
CA ARG A 433 -17.40 -2.68 0.93
C ARG A 433 -17.09 -2.04 -0.42
N ILE A 434 -16.33 -0.94 -0.45
CA ILE A 434 -15.85 -0.34 -1.70
C ILE A 434 -14.96 -1.36 -2.42
N HIS A 435 -13.94 -1.87 -1.73
CA HIS A 435 -12.98 -2.79 -2.31
C HIS A 435 -13.56 -4.15 -2.69
N ASN A 436 -14.63 -4.64 -2.04
CA ASN A 436 -15.30 -5.83 -2.54
C ASN A 436 -16.04 -5.58 -3.86
N GLU A 437 -16.60 -4.38 -4.06
CA GLU A 437 -17.19 -4.03 -5.36
C GLU A 437 -16.12 -3.85 -6.45
N VAL A 438 -14.98 -3.24 -6.12
CA VAL A 438 -13.77 -3.22 -6.98
C VAL A 438 -13.39 -4.65 -7.37
N ASN A 439 -13.21 -5.52 -6.37
CA ASN A 439 -12.82 -6.90 -6.55
C ASN A 439 -13.82 -7.68 -7.43
N ASN A 440 -15.12 -7.51 -7.20
CA ASN A 440 -16.17 -8.13 -8.01
C ASN A 440 -16.10 -7.73 -9.49
N MET A 441 -15.68 -6.51 -9.82
CA MET A 441 -15.49 -6.06 -11.21
C MET A 441 -14.32 -6.77 -11.88
N PHE A 442 -13.17 -6.83 -11.20
CA PHE A 442 -12.00 -7.53 -11.70
C PHE A 442 -12.24 -9.04 -11.84
N MET A 443 -12.82 -9.67 -10.82
CA MET A 443 -13.14 -11.09 -10.84
C MET A 443 -14.17 -11.41 -11.93
N ARG A 444 -15.12 -10.51 -12.22
CA ARG A 444 -16.04 -10.67 -13.36
C ARG A 444 -15.29 -10.70 -14.68
N TYR A 445 -14.37 -9.76 -14.91
CA TYR A 445 -13.52 -9.75 -16.10
C TYR A 445 -12.71 -11.05 -16.21
N LYS A 446 -11.97 -11.41 -15.16
CA LYS A 446 -11.16 -12.64 -15.14
C LYS A 446 -12.01 -13.88 -15.40
N HIS A 447 -13.20 -13.99 -14.81
CA HIS A 447 -14.10 -15.13 -14.99
C HIS A 447 -14.72 -15.20 -16.39
N LYS A 448 -15.12 -14.08 -16.96
CA LYS A 448 -15.88 -14.03 -18.23
C LYS A 448 -14.99 -14.03 -19.46
N ILE A 449 -13.82 -13.41 -19.38
CA ILE A 449 -12.98 -13.12 -20.54
C ILE A 449 -11.74 -14.01 -20.59
N LEU A 450 -11.19 -14.40 -19.44
CA LEU A 450 -9.99 -15.23 -19.39
C LEU A 450 -10.38 -16.71 -19.30
N ASN A 451 -9.69 -17.53 -20.10
CA ASN A 451 -9.80 -18.96 -20.00
C ASN A 451 -9.11 -19.45 -18.71
N PRO A 452 -9.65 -20.48 -18.04
CA PRO A 452 -8.94 -21.20 -16.99
C PRO A 452 -7.54 -21.63 -17.45
N TYR A 453 -6.60 -21.71 -16.52
CA TYR A 453 -5.29 -22.30 -16.83
C TYR A 453 -5.44 -23.78 -17.15
N GLU A 454 -4.60 -24.26 -18.07
CA GLU A 454 -4.55 -25.65 -18.49
C GLU A 454 -3.20 -26.27 -18.12
N LEU A 455 -3.13 -27.60 -18.12
CA LEU A 455 -1.94 -28.31 -17.64
C LEU A 455 -0.69 -28.00 -18.47
N SER A 456 -0.78 -28.04 -19.80
CA SER A 456 0.38 -27.99 -20.70
C SER A 456 0.23 -27.06 -21.90
N GLN A 457 -0.90 -26.39 -22.05
CA GLN A 457 -1.19 -25.51 -23.20
C GLN A 457 -1.79 -24.18 -22.76
N GLY A 458 -1.94 -23.26 -23.71
CA GLY A 458 -2.44 -21.91 -23.47
C GLY A 458 -1.41 -20.98 -22.83
N ASP A 459 -1.86 -19.80 -22.41
CA ASP A 459 -1.02 -18.81 -21.74
C ASP A 459 -0.81 -19.21 -20.28
N HIS A 460 0.46 -19.27 -19.86
CA HIS A 460 0.88 -19.62 -18.51
C HIS A 460 0.36 -20.99 -18.01
N PRO A 461 0.70 -22.11 -18.67
CA PRO A 461 0.25 -23.43 -18.27
C PRO A 461 0.77 -23.81 -16.87
N TYR A 462 0.08 -24.74 -16.21
CA TYR A 462 0.45 -25.20 -14.88
C TYR A 462 1.86 -25.84 -14.86
N ILE A 463 2.16 -26.78 -15.76
CA ILE A 463 3.33 -27.67 -15.67
C ILE A 463 4.63 -26.97 -16.11
N VAL A 464 5.61 -26.90 -15.20
CA VAL A 464 6.99 -26.47 -15.49
C VAL A 464 8.08 -27.33 -14.79
N THR A 465 7.83 -27.84 -13.56
CA THR A 465 8.80 -28.59 -12.69
C THR A 465 8.14 -29.28 -11.48
N ASN A 466 8.53 -30.46 -10.98
CA ASN A 466 7.74 -31.16 -9.92
C ASN A 466 8.24 -31.00 -8.45
N PRO A 467 7.51 -30.35 -7.53
CA PRO A 467 7.55 -30.55 -6.07
C PRO A 467 7.00 -31.90 -5.64
N LYS A 468 7.43 -32.36 -4.45
CA LYS A 468 6.95 -33.61 -3.84
C LYS A 468 6.03 -33.40 -2.65
N SER A 469 6.36 -32.48 -1.74
CA SER A 469 5.57 -32.27 -0.53
C SER A 469 5.82 -30.89 0.09
N ILE A 470 4.89 -30.47 0.97
CA ILE A 470 5.02 -29.27 1.81
C ILE A 470 4.52 -29.57 3.23
N GLN A 471 5.19 -29.01 4.23
CA GLN A 471 4.84 -29.03 5.65
C GLN A 471 5.24 -27.70 6.30
N VAL A 472 4.65 -27.38 7.44
CA VAL A 472 5.15 -26.29 8.31
C VAL A 472 5.52 -26.84 9.68
N ARG A 473 6.53 -26.24 10.30
CA ARG A 473 6.94 -26.53 11.68
C ARG A 473 7.11 -25.27 12.48
N ASP A 474 6.73 -25.29 13.75
CA ASP A 474 7.08 -24.23 14.70
C ASP A 474 8.61 -24.15 14.89
N GLU A 475 9.12 -23.03 15.41
CA GLU A 475 10.56 -22.86 15.67
C GLU A 475 11.20 -23.99 16.48
N ARG A 476 10.45 -24.61 17.40
CA ARG A 476 10.96 -25.70 18.25
C ARG A 476 10.90 -27.07 17.55
N GLY A 477 10.28 -27.15 16.37
CA GLY A 477 10.15 -28.35 15.56
C GLY A 477 9.22 -29.41 16.15
N HIS A 478 8.41 -29.07 17.15
CA HIS A 478 7.54 -30.01 17.87
C HIS A 478 6.14 -30.11 17.27
N LEU A 479 5.64 -29.01 16.71
CA LEU A 479 4.29 -28.91 16.15
C LEU A 479 4.39 -28.91 14.63
N VAL A 480 3.93 -29.99 14.01
CA VAL A 480 3.82 -30.09 12.54
C VAL A 480 2.43 -29.61 12.14
N ASN A 481 2.35 -28.68 11.19
CA ASN A 481 1.11 -28.15 10.63
C ASN A 481 0.13 -27.52 11.64
N ASN A 482 0.60 -27.19 12.83
CA ASN A 482 -0.17 -26.45 13.83
C ASN A 482 0.54 -25.12 14.08
N LEU A 483 -0.16 -24.03 13.80
CA LEU A 483 0.30 -22.67 13.96
C LEU A 483 -0.50 -22.02 15.10
N THR A 484 0.13 -21.07 15.79
CA THR A 484 -0.49 -20.41 16.93
C THR A 484 -0.38 -18.91 16.79
N THR A 485 -1.51 -18.23 16.95
CA THR A 485 -1.56 -16.77 17.12
C THR A 485 -1.82 -16.42 18.57
N PHE A 486 -1.49 -15.19 18.95
CA PHE A 486 -1.70 -14.69 20.30
C PHE A 486 -1.76 -13.16 20.28
N TRP A 487 -2.11 -12.59 21.43
CA TRP A 487 -2.02 -11.15 21.63
C TRP A 487 -0.64 -10.75 22.13
N ASN A 488 -0.04 -9.75 21.49
CA ASN A 488 1.23 -9.16 21.90
C ASN A 488 1.07 -7.66 22.18
N ASN A 489 2.04 -7.09 22.91
CA ASN A 489 2.12 -5.66 23.18
C ASN A 489 3.31 -5.06 22.43
N ARG A 490 3.09 -3.89 21.84
CA ARG A 490 4.13 -3.06 21.25
C ARG A 490 4.24 -1.74 21.97
N ASP A 491 5.44 -1.45 22.44
CA ASP A 491 5.80 -0.17 23.04
C ASP A 491 6.37 0.76 21.96
N MET A 492 5.86 1.98 21.88
CA MET A 492 6.27 2.98 20.90
C MET A 492 6.57 4.32 21.57
N VAL A 493 7.47 5.10 20.97
CA VAL A 493 7.85 6.43 21.43
C VAL A 493 7.37 7.48 20.44
N LEU A 494 6.49 8.40 20.86
CA LEU A 494 5.86 9.40 19.98
C LEU A 494 6.52 10.78 20.09
N ASN A 495 7.80 10.86 19.74
CA ASN A 495 8.57 12.10 19.90
C ASN A 495 8.65 12.96 18.62
N GLY A 496 8.39 12.38 17.44
CA GLY A 496 8.62 13.04 16.15
C GLY A 496 7.48 13.95 15.69
N GLY A 497 6.24 13.51 15.88
CA GLY A 497 5.03 14.14 15.33
C GLY A 497 4.13 14.82 16.36
N LEU A 498 4.60 14.93 17.62
CA LEU A 498 3.92 15.70 18.66
C LEU A 498 4.82 16.87 19.07
N ASP A 499 4.26 18.08 19.09
CA ASP A 499 4.91 19.27 19.65
C ASP A 499 4.97 19.15 21.19
N ILE A 500 5.91 18.33 21.67
CA ILE A 500 6.24 18.14 23.08
C ILE A 500 7.55 18.88 23.35
N LEU A 501 7.45 20.08 23.90
CA LEU A 501 8.61 20.87 24.30
C LEU A 501 8.95 20.60 25.78
N PRO A 502 10.24 20.42 26.12
CA PRO A 502 10.69 20.43 27.51
C PRO A 502 10.26 21.74 28.20
N LYS A 503 10.13 21.72 29.53
CA LYS A 503 9.86 22.95 30.28
C LYS A 503 11.05 23.91 30.10
N PRO A 504 10.82 25.24 30.14
CA PRO A 504 11.93 26.20 30.09
C PRO A 504 12.96 25.92 31.19
N GLY A 505 14.19 25.57 30.80
CA GLY A 505 15.29 25.23 31.71
C GLY A 505 15.67 23.75 31.77
N ASP A 506 14.84 22.83 31.24
CA ASP A 506 15.18 21.40 31.12
C ASP A 506 15.96 21.15 29.83
N THR A 507 17.08 20.42 29.93
CA THR A 507 17.90 19.99 28.77
C THR A 507 17.58 18.58 28.30
N ASP A 508 16.82 17.82 29.08
CA ASP A 508 16.52 16.42 28.77
C ASP A 508 15.37 16.30 27.76
N PRO A 509 15.49 15.44 26.74
CA PRO A 509 14.38 15.15 25.84
C PRO A 509 13.26 14.43 26.60
N LEU A 510 12.02 14.84 26.31
CA LEU A 510 10.82 14.18 26.82
C LEU A 510 10.47 12.99 25.94
N PHE A 511 10.06 11.87 26.54
CA PHE A 511 9.60 10.68 25.84
C PHE A 511 8.15 10.37 26.17
N LEU A 512 7.32 10.18 25.13
CA LEU A 512 5.94 9.72 25.29
C LEU A 512 5.82 8.27 24.86
N TYR A 513 5.60 7.37 25.82
CA TYR A 513 5.45 5.93 25.56
C TYR A 513 3.98 5.55 25.37
N VAL A 514 3.67 4.82 24.30
CA VAL A 514 2.35 4.26 24.02
C VAL A 514 2.44 2.75 23.84
N CYS A 515 1.52 2.04 24.48
CA CYS A 515 1.48 0.58 24.52
C CYS A 515 0.23 0.10 23.81
N LEU A 516 0.45 -0.71 22.78
CA LEU A 516 -0.58 -1.13 21.85
C LEU A 516 -0.67 -2.65 21.86
N LYS A 517 -1.89 -3.14 22.07
CA LYS A 517 -2.18 -4.55 21.84
C LYS A 517 -2.35 -4.79 20.34
N HIS A 518 -1.74 -5.84 19.82
CA HIS A 518 -1.91 -6.28 18.43
C HIS A 518 -1.94 -7.81 18.34
N LEU A 519 -2.51 -8.34 17.25
CA LEU A 519 -2.40 -9.76 16.93
C LEU A 519 -0.93 -10.08 16.58
N ASP A 520 -0.49 -11.27 16.92
CA ASP A 520 0.84 -11.77 16.56
C ASP A 520 0.79 -13.29 16.37
N HIS A 521 1.88 -13.88 15.88
CA HIS A 521 1.98 -15.32 15.74
C HIS A 521 3.33 -15.87 16.23
N GLN A 522 3.33 -17.16 16.57
CA GLN A 522 4.57 -17.86 16.82
C GLN A 522 5.29 -18.03 15.47
N GLU A 523 6.59 -17.77 15.45
CA GLU A 523 7.43 -17.99 14.28
C GLU A 523 7.42 -19.46 13.86
N PHE A 524 7.50 -19.69 12.55
CA PHE A 524 7.42 -21.01 11.95
C PHE A 524 8.24 -21.06 10.65
N THR A 525 8.55 -22.27 10.21
CA THR A 525 9.36 -22.55 9.01
C THR A 525 8.61 -23.42 8.03
N TYR A 526 8.75 -23.14 6.74
CA TYR A 526 8.28 -23.99 5.65
C TYR A 526 9.28 -25.11 5.37
N ILE A 527 8.79 -26.35 5.26
CA ILE A 527 9.57 -27.50 4.80
C ILE A 527 8.98 -27.96 3.48
N ILE A 528 9.71 -27.75 2.39
CA ILE A 528 9.27 -28.06 1.03
C ILE A 528 10.23 -29.07 0.43
N GLU A 529 9.74 -30.27 0.14
CA GLU A 529 10.56 -31.31 -0.47
C GLU A 529 10.51 -31.16 -1.99
N LEU A 530 11.65 -30.79 -2.56
CA LEU A 530 11.84 -30.61 -3.99
C LEU A 530 12.81 -31.68 -4.51
N GLU A 531 12.57 -32.20 -5.71
CA GLU A 531 13.52 -33.10 -6.37
C GLU A 531 13.97 -32.49 -7.69
N ASN A 532 15.28 -32.28 -7.84
CA ASN A 532 15.86 -31.97 -9.13
C ASN A 532 16.18 -33.27 -9.87
N GLN A 533 15.41 -33.57 -10.92
CA GLN A 533 15.62 -34.76 -11.75
C GLN A 533 16.66 -34.53 -12.86
N ASP A 534 17.18 -33.31 -13.00
CA ASP A 534 18.15 -32.94 -14.01
C ASP A 534 19.61 -33.20 -13.54
N GLU A 535 20.49 -33.49 -14.49
CA GLU A 535 21.94 -33.70 -14.24
C GLU A 535 22.70 -32.39 -13.93
N LYS A 536 22.01 -31.25 -14.00
CA LYS A 536 22.55 -29.89 -13.78
C LYS A 536 21.80 -29.19 -12.67
N ASP A 537 22.45 -28.21 -12.06
CA ASP A 537 21.79 -27.32 -11.13
C ASP A 537 20.66 -26.58 -11.84
N ARG A 538 19.53 -26.41 -11.15
CA ARG A 538 18.32 -25.83 -11.70
C ARG A 538 17.81 -24.71 -10.82
N SER A 539 17.59 -23.53 -11.40
CA SER A 539 16.87 -22.46 -10.73
C SER A 539 15.37 -22.76 -10.79
N VAL A 540 14.69 -22.65 -9.67
CA VAL A 540 13.23 -22.75 -9.56
C VAL A 540 12.67 -21.53 -8.83
N PHE A 541 11.39 -21.28 -8.97
CA PHE A 541 10.68 -20.20 -8.30
C PHE A 541 9.46 -20.75 -7.56
N VAL A 542 9.44 -20.56 -6.24
CA VAL A 542 8.41 -21.09 -5.34
C VAL A 542 7.42 -19.99 -5.02
N ARG A 543 6.12 -20.29 -5.09
CA ARG A 543 5.01 -19.43 -4.64
C ARG A 543 4.20 -20.17 -3.59
N LEU A 544 3.91 -19.50 -2.49
CA LEU A 544 3.13 -20.03 -1.37
C LEU A 544 1.83 -19.23 -1.23
N TYR A 545 0.71 -19.95 -1.17
CA TYR A 545 -0.62 -19.37 -0.96
C TYR A 545 -1.36 -20.12 0.14
N MET A 546 -2.23 -19.41 0.85
CA MET A 546 -3.07 -19.98 1.90
C MET A 546 -4.53 -19.57 1.71
N ALA A 547 -5.46 -20.48 1.96
CA ALA A 547 -6.90 -20.19 1.99
C ALA A 547 -7.59 -21.01 3.09
N PRO A 548 -8.68 -20.50 3.69
CA PRO A 548 -9.52 -21.29 4.59
C PRO A 548 -10.11 -22.50 3.86
N THR A 549 -10.24 -23.62 4.56
CA THR A 549 -10.76 -24.88 3.99
C THR A 549 -12.28 -25.01 4.15
N TYR A 550 -12.86 -24.37 5.16
CA TYR A 550 -14.27 -24.48 5.50
C TYR A 550 -14.97 -23.13 5.51
N ASN A 551 -16.24 -23.12 5.10
CA ASN A 551 -17.11 -21.97 5.17
C ASN A 551 -17.67 -21.77 6.60
N PRO A 552 -18.38 -20.65 6.87
CA PRO A 552 -19.02 -20.42 8.17
C PRO A 552 -20.02 -21.49 8.60
N ASP A 553 -20.56 -22.30 7.69
CA ASP A 553 -21.46 -23.42 8.01
C ASP A 553 -20.70 -24.73 8.29
N ARG A 554 -19.35 -24.68 8.33
CA ARG A 554 -18.43 -25.80 8.55
C ARG A 554 -18.46 -26.83 7.42
N GLU A 555 -18.94 -26.43 6.25
CA GLU A 555 -18.86 -27.20 5.03
C GLU A 555 -17.56 -26.87 4.30
N ARG A 556 -16.95 -27.88 3.70
CA ARG A 556 -15.69 -27.73 2.98
C ARG A 556 -15.94 -26.97 1.68
N PHE A 557 -15.15 -25.92 1.43
CA PHE A 557 -15.23 -25.18 0.18
C PHE A 557 -14.88 -26.07 -1.01
N ASN A 558 -15.67 -26.00 -2.08
CA ASN A 558 -15.21 -26.45 -3.39
C ASN A 558 -14.22 -25.41 -3.98
N LEU A 559 -13.53 -25.78 -5.06
CA LEU A 559 -12.49 -24.93 -5.64
C LEU A 559 -13.04 -23.61 -6.20
N THR A 560 -14.29 -23.57 -6.67
CA THR A 560 -14.94 -22.33 -7.14
C THR A 560 -15.19 -21.34 -6.00
N GLU A 561 -15.45 -21.83 -4.79
CA GLU A 561 -15.64 -20.99 -3.61
C GLU A 561 -14.31 -20.64 -2.94
N GLN A 562 -13.34 -21.56 -2.98
CA GLN A 562 -12.04 -21.41 -2.32
C GLN A 562 -11.06 -20.53 -3.09
N TYR A 563 -11.06 -20.57 -4.44
CA TYR A 563 -10.05 -19.84 -5.23
C TYR A 563 -9.95 -18.32 -4.96
N PRO A 564 -11.04 -17.55 -4.74
CA PRO A 564 -10.93 -16.12 -4.44
C PRO A 564 -10.47 -15.82 -3.00
N LEU A 565 -10.29 -16.85 -2.16
CA LEU A 565 -9.86 -16.73 -0.77
C LEU A 565 -8.37 -17.03 -0.59
N PHE A 566 -7.64 -17.38 -1.66
CA PHE A 566 -6.19 -17.54 -1.57
C PHE A 566 -5.50 -16.19 -1.44
N PHE A 567 -4.75 -16.03 -0.36
CA PHE A 567 -3.83 -14.93 -0.16
C PHE A 567 -2.37 -15.41 -0.19
N ALA A 568 -1.48 -14.55 -0.67
CA ALA A 568 -0.07 -14.83 -0.84
C ALA A 568 0.64 -14.89 0.52
N MET A 569 1.39 -15.97 0.75
CA MET A 569 2.19 -16.16 1.95
C MET A 569 3.64 -15.79 1.72
N ASP A 570 4.22 -16.26 0.61
CA ASP A 570 5.61 -15.98 0.24
C ASP A 570 5.85 -16.31 -1.24
N ALA A 571 6.90 -15.76 -1.82
CA ALA A 571 7.40 -16.19 -3.11
C ALA A 571 8.88 -15.86 -3.29
N PHE A 572 9.68 -16.83 -3.73
CA PHE A 572 11.14 -16.69 -3.75
C PHE A 572 11.84 -17.69 -4.69
N PRO A 573 12.98 -17.29 -5.31
CA PRO A 573 13.78 -18.19 -6.15
C PRO A 573 14.67 -19.11 -5.30
N ILE A 574 14.92 -20.32 -5.78
CA ILE A 574 15.81 -21.31 -5.17
C ILE A 574 16.69 -21.96 -6.24
N MET A 575 17.97 -22.17 -5.94
CA MET A 575 18.84 -23.03 -6.73
C MET A 575 18.81 -24.47 -6.20
N LEU A 576 18.36 -25.42 -7.01
CA LEU A 576 18.42 -26.84 -6.72
C LEU A 576 19.71 -27.43 -7.26
N GLY A 577 20.48 -28.13 -6.41
CA GLY A 577 21.68 -28.85 -6.85
C GLY A 577 21.36 -30.05 -7.74
N ARG A 578 22.29 -30.42 -8.62
CA ARG A 578 22.22 -31.63 -9.46
C ARG A 578 22.02 -32.92 -8.66
N LEU A 579 21.37 -33.91 -9.26
CA LEU A 579 21.11 -35.22 -8.65
C LEU A 579 22.43 -35.99 -8.39
N ASN A 580 22.90 -36.04 -7.14
CA ASN A 580 24.10 -36.78 -6.72
C ASN A 580 23.76 -37.81 -5.63
N GLY A 581 22.93 -38.82 -5.94
CA GLY A 581 22.71 -40.01 -5.11
C GLY A 581 22.08 -39.81 -3.72
N TYR A 582 21.93 -38.56 -3.26
CA TYR A 582 21.24 -38.15 -2.04
C TYR A 582 20.27 -37.03 -2.41
N GLN A 583 19.03 -37.19 -1.98
CA GLN A 583 17.91 -36.28 -2.23
C GLN A 583 18.30 -34.82 -1.92
N SER A 584 18.08 -33.90 -2.86
CA SER A 584 18.15 -32.45 -2.59
C SER A 584 16.94 -32.01 -1.76
N LEU A 585 16.87 -32.42 -0.49
CA LEU A 585 15.92 -31.86 0.48
C LEU A 585 16.35 -30.42 0.76
N VAL A 586 15.62 -29.46 0.19
CA VAL A 586 15.84 -28.04 0.49
C VAL A 586 15.00 -27.67 1.71
N TYR A 587 15.67 -27.53 2.85
CA TYR A 587 15.10 -26.87 4.03
C TYR A 587 15.18 -25.37 3.80
N ILE A 588 14.04 -24.69 3.77
CA ILE A 588 14.02 -23.26 3.56
C ILE A 588 13.53 -22.64 4.87
N ASP A 589 14.48 -22.19 5.68
CA ASP A 589 14.19 -21.29 6.79
C ASP A 589 13.83 -19.91 6.23
N VAL A 590 12.64 -19.80 5.65
CA VAL A 590 12.09 -18.48 5.33
C VAL A 590 11.55 -17.94 6.65
N ARG A 591 12.41 -17.28 7.42
CA ARG A 591 11.93 -16.18 8.25
C ARG A 591 11.27 -15.25 7.28
N THR A 592 9.94 -15.25 7.31
CA THR A 592 9.09 -14.78 6.22
C THR A 592 9.61 -13.46 5.65
N SER A 593 9.58 -13.36 4.33
CA SER A 593 10.04 -12.21 3.57
C SER A 593 9.36 -10.87 3.99
N THR A 594 8.35 -10.92 4.86
CA THR A 594 7.69 -9.79 5.53
C THR A 594 8.52 -9.07 6.59
N HIS A 595 9.71 -9.56 6.98
CA HIS A 595 10.59 -8.75 7.82
C HIS A 595 11.26 -7.62 7.00
N CYS A 596 10.83 -6.38 7.23
CA CYS A 596 11.64 -5.21 6.94
C CYS A 596 12.82 -5.12 7.92
N PHE A 597 13.75 -6.08 7.90
CA PHE A 597 15.06 -5.87 8.49
C PHE A 597 15.89 -5.00 7.56
N THR A 598 16.62 -4.08 8.16
CA THR A 598 17.66 -3.25 7.57
C THR A 598 18.42 -4.02 6.49
N GLY A 599 18.24 -3.64 5.22
CA GLY A 599 19.03 -4.20 4.15
C GLY A 599 20.52 -3.98 4.42
N ASN A 600 21.36 -4.86 3.88
CA ASN A 600 22.82 -4.91 4.05
C ASN A 600 23.61 -3.59 3.76
N PHE A 601 22.92 -2.50 3.42
CA PHE A 601 23.47 -1.17 3.12
C PHE A 601 22.79 0.00 3.89
N GLY A 602 21.98 -0.31 4.90
CA GLY A 602 21.29 0.70 5.73
C GLY A 602 20.03 1.31 5.10
N LYS A 603 19.56 0.76 3.97
CA LYS A 603 18.25 1.08 3.37
C LYS A 603 17.18 0.09 3.81
N THR A 604 15.96 0.56 3.95
CA THR A 604 14.78 -0.22 4.35
C THR A 604 13.70 -0.11 3.29
N CYS A 605 13.04 -1.22 2.95
CA CYS A 605 11.88 -1.15 2.09
C CYS A 605 10.76 -0.35 2.78
N PRO A 606 10.22 0.70 2.15
CA PRO A 606 9.19 1.53 2.77
C PRO A 606 7.78 0.91 2.70
N CYS A 607 7.58 -0.15 1.92
CA CYS A 607 6.27 -0.80 1.73
C CYS A 607 6.35 -2.29 2.10
N GLY A 608 5.36 -2.80 2.82
CA GLY A 608 5.27 -4.25 3.08
C GLY A 608 4.10 -4.60 3.99
N TYR A 609 3.55 -5.80 3.78
CA TYR A 609 2.50 -6.33 4.64
C TYR A 609 3.04 -6.63 6.05
N PRO A 610 2.33 -6.27 7.12
CA PRO A 610 2.80 -6.48 8.49
C PRO A 610 3.04 -7.96 8.79
N HIS A 611 4.26 -8.28 9.18
CA HIS A 611 4.67 -9.64 9.56
C HIS A 611 3.74 -10.24 10.63
N HIS A 612 3.40 -9.49 11.69
CA HIS A 612 2.55 -9.97 12.79
C HIS A 612 1.10 -10.28 12.38
N LEU A 613 0.65 -9.89 11.17
CA LEU A 613 -0.65 -10.27 10.59
C LEU A 613 -0.52 -11.31 9.47
N LEU A 614 0.66 -11.90 9.27
CA LEU A 614 0.89 -12.86 8.18
C LEU A 614 -0.14 -14.00 8.23
N LEU A 615 -0.41 -14.51 9.43
CA LEU A 615 -1.45 -15.50 9.69
C LEU A 615 -2.75 -14.80 10.10
N PRO A 616 -3.92 -15.29 9.61
CA PRO A 616 -5.20 -14.92 10.18
C PRO A 616 -5.25 -15.27 11.67
N LYS A 617 -6.09 -14.58 12.46
CA LYS A 617 -6.27 -14.89 13.89
C LYS A 617 -6.49 -16.38 14.16
N GLY A 618 -7.28 -17.06 13.34
CA GLY A 618 -7.59 -18.48 13.52
C GLY A 618 -8.70 -18.74 14.56
N SER A 619 -9.00 -20.01 14.79
CA SER A 619 -10.11 -20.48 15.63
C SER A 619 -9.83 -21.90 16.13
N ASP A 620 -10.46 -22.30 17.23
CA ASP A 620 -10.35 -23.65 17.80
C ASP A 620 -11.25 -24.68 17.06
N ASP A 621 -12.08 -24.23 16.13
CA ASP A 621 -12.96 -25.06 15.29
C ASP A 621 -12.48 -25.16 13.83
N ASN A 622 -13.30 -25.72 12.95
CA ASN A 622 -12.99 -25.87 11.53
C ASN A 622 -12.65 -24.53 10.81
N LEU A 623 -13.02 -23.38 11.37
CA LEU A 623 -12.67 -22.06 10.82
C LEU A 623 -11.20 -21.68 11.06
N GLY A 624 -10.48 -22.46 11.88
CA GLY A 624 -9.03 -22.41 12.04
C GLY A 624 -8.28 -23.30 11.05
N VAL A 625 -8.96 -24.02 10.15
CA VAL A 625 -8.32 -24.96 9.21
C VAL A 625 -8.12 -24.31 7.83
N TYR A 626 -6.87 -24.33 7.36
CA TYR A 626 -6.44 -23.72 6.12
C TYR A 626 -5.69 -24.72 5.24
N ASP A 627 -5.81 -24.55 3.92
CA ASP A 627 -4.97 -25.22 2.95
C ASP A 627 -3.80 -24.31 2.57
N LEU A 628 -2.58 -24.77 2.85
CA LEU A 628 -1.34 -24.14 2.41
C LEU A 628 -0.85 -24.86 1.14
N VAL A 629 -0.61 -24.09 0.09
CA VAL A 629 -0.22 -24.60 -1.23
C VAL A 629 1.13 -24.03 -1.63
N ALA A 630 2.03 -24.90 -2.09
CA ALA A 630 3.23 -24.52 -2.81
C ALA A 630 3.05 -24.81 -4.29
N MET A 631 3.42 -23.83 -5.11
CA MET A 631 3.56 -24.00 -6.55
C MET A 631 4.99 -23.67 -6.96
N VAL A 632 5.60 -24.55 -7.76
CA VAL A 632 6.99 -24.40 -8.18
C VAL A 632 7.07 -24.33 -9.68
N THR A 633 7.73 -23.30 -10.18
CA THR A 633 7.99 -23.12 -11.61
C THR A 633 9.48 -22.95 -11.89
N ASP A 634 9.83 -22.79 -13.17
CA ASP A 634 11.21 -22.49 -13.55
C ASP A 634 11.65 -21.14 -12.98
N GLY A 635 12.93 -21.05 -12.61
CA GLY A 635 13.52 -19.82 -12.08
C GLY A 635 13.42 -18.64 -13.04
N SER A 636 13.26 -18.89 -14.35
CA SER A 636 13.05 -17.82 -15.35
C SER A 636 11.77 -17.01 -15.13
N ASP A 637 10.80 -17.51 -14.36
CA ASP A 637 9.61 -16.75 -14.02
C ASP A 637 9.93 -15.52 -13.13
N TYR A 638 11.05 -15.57 -12.39
CA TYR A 638 11.53 -14.48 -11.53
C TYR A 638 12.64 -13.69 -12.23
N ASN A 639 12.42 -12.39 -12.44
CA ASN A 639 13.39 -11.49 -13.10
C ASN A 639 14.05 -10.47 -12.14
N GLY A 640 13.85 -10.65 -10.82
CA GLY A 640 14.45 -9.81 -9.78
C GLY A 640 15.87 -10.24 -9.38
N GLN A 641 16.45 -9.51 -8.43
CA GLN A 641 17.74 -9.80 -7.79
C GLN A 641 17.59 -9.74 -6.27
N PRO A 642 18.32 -10.57 -5.49
CA PRO A 642 18.27 -10.53 -4.02
C PRO A 642 18.68 -9.18 -3.41
N THR A 643 19.40 -8.34 -4.15
CA THR A 643 19.83 -7.00 -3.74
C THR A 643 18.83 -5.90 -4.05
N ASP A 644 17.75 -6.20 -4.79
CA ASP A 644 16.72 -5.21 -5.13
C ASP A 644 16.06 -4.67 -3.86
N LEU A 645 15.75 -3.37 -3.84
CA LEU A 645 14.96 -2.82 -2.76
C LEU A 645 13.57 -3.45 -2.78
N CYS A 646 13.10 -3.87 -1.60
CA CYS A 646 11.83 -4.59 -1.44
C CYS A 646 11.82 -6.00 -2.06
N ALA A 647 12.98 -6.63 -2.31
CA ALA A 647 13.04 -8.02 -2.77
C ALA A 647 12.29 -9.02 -1.86
N SER A 648 12.03 -8.66 -0.60
CA SER A 648 11.28 -9.48 0.35
C SER A 648 9.79 -9.09 0.46
N SER A 649 9.37 -7.93 -0.08
CA SER A 649 7.97 -7.47 -0.03
C SER A 649 7.38 -7.14 -1.40
N TYR A 650 8.06 -7.53 -2.48
CA TYR A 650 7.69 -7.19 -3.85
C TYR A 650 6.27 -7.63 -4.22
N MET A 651 5.74 -8.69 -3.59
CA MET A 651 4.40 -9.21 -3.92
C MET A 651 3.33 -8.12 -3.86
N HIS A 652 3.40 -7.23 -2.87
CA HIS A 652 2.52 -6.07 -2.79
C HIS A 652 3.20 -4.79 -3.27
N CYS A 653 4.53 -4.71 -3.16
CA CYS A 653 5.24 -3.44 -3.26
C CYS A 653 6.05 -3.25 -4.55
N SER A 654 6.05 -4.25 -5.44
CA SER A 654 6.92 -4.30 -6.62
C SER A 654 8.39 -4.02 -6.27
N ARG A 655 9.20 -3.72 -7.30
CA ARG A 655 10.50 -3.10 -7.15
C ARG A 655 10.33 -1.59 -7.12
N LEU A 656 10.96 -0.94 -6.14
CA LEU A 656 10.88 0.51 -5.98
C LEU A 656 12.14 1.24 -6.49
N ASP A 657 13.24 0.52 -6.68
CA ASP A 657 14.49 1.05 -7.22
C ASP A 657 14.81 0.47 -8.61
N GLY A 658 15.58 1.22 -9.40
CA GLY A 658 16.08 0.74 -10.69
C GLY A 658 14.98 0.39 -11.71
N ASN A 659 14.78 -0.90 -11.99
CA ASN A 659 13.75 -1.38 -12.90
C ASN A 659 12.44 -1.60 -12.12
N LEU A 660 11.42 -0.76 -12.38
CA LEU A 660 10.10 -0.82 -11.75
C LEU A 660 9.23 -2.01 -12.21
N GLU A 661 9.75 -2.86 -13.08
CA GLU A 661 9.07 -4.06 -13.55
C GLU A 661 8.81 -5.02 -12.38
N TYR A 662 7.57 -5.49 -12.28
CA TYR A 662 7.17 -6.45 -11.26
C TYR A 662 7.94 -7.77 -11.43
N PRO A 663 8.55 -8.33 -10.37
CA PRO A 663 9.59 -9.31 -10.54
C PRO A 663 9.13 -10.75 -10.85
N ASP A 664 7.81 -10.99 -10.88
CA ASP A 664 7.21 -12.24 -11.35
C ASP A 664 6.53 -12.00 -12.70
N THR A 665 6.98 -12.71 -13.73
CA THR A 665 6.46 -12.60 -15.10
C THR A 665 5.04 -13.15 -15.27
N ARG A 666 4.53 -13.93 -14.29
CA ARG A 666 3.15 -14.43 -14.30
C ARG A 666 2.15 -13.35 -13.86
N PRO A 667 0.85 -13.50 -14.20
CA PRO A 667 -0.22 -12.68 -13.64
C PRO A 667 -0.16 -12.68 -12.10
N MET A 668 -0.41 -11.54 -11.48
CA MET A 668 -0.38 -11.43 -10.03
C MET A 668 -1.53 -12.25 -9.43
N GLY A 669 -1.19 -13.12 -8.47
CA GLY A 669 -2.11 -14.11 -7.90
C GLY A 669 -2.12 -15.47 -8.63
N TRP A 670 -1.29 -15.66 -9.66
CA TRP A 670 -1.20 -16.94 -10.35
C TRP A 670 -0.80 -18.08 -9.40
N PRO A 671 -1.47 -19.24 -9.44
CA PRO A 671 -2.45 -19.66 -10.45
C PRO A 671 -3.91 -19.39 -10.04
N PHE A 672 -4.15 -18.83 -8.86
CA PHE A 672 -5.48 -18.66 -8.27
C PHE A 672 -6.18 -17.36 -8.70
N ASP A 673 -5.56 -16.55 -9.56
CA ASP A 673 -6.20 -15.37 -10.11
C ASP A 673 -7.33 -15.72 -11.10
N ARG A 674 -7.31 -16.92 -11.70
CA ARG A 674 -8.35 -17.39 -12.63
C ARG A 674 -9.21 -18.49 -12.01
N ARG A 675 -10.47 -18.53 -12.46
CA ARG A 675 -11.41 -19.58 -12.09
C ARG A 675 -10.87 -20.97 -12.47
N PRO A 676 -11.23 -22.02 -11.71
CA PRO A 676 -10.95 -23.39 -12.12
C PRO A 676 -11.67 -23.76 -13.43
N SER A 677 -11.16 -24.80 -14.10
CA SER A 677 -11.87 -25.40 -15.25
C SER A 677 -13.23 -25.95 -14.83
N ASP A 678 -14.14 -26.10 -15.78
CA ASP A 678 -15.49 -26.60 -15.48
C ASP A 678 -15.47 -27.99 -14.82
N GLU A 679 -14.49 -28.84 -15.18
CA GLU A 679 -14.26 -30.15 -14.57
C GLU A 679 -13.84 -30.05 -13.09
N LEU A 680 -13.06 -29.03 -12.73
CA LEU A 680 -12.53 -28.83 -11.38
C LEU A 680 -13.41 -27.92 -10.52
N SER A 681 -14.39 -27.24 -11.10
CA SER A 681 -15.23 -26.24 -10.42
C SER A 681 -15.88 -26.76 -9.13
N GLN A 682 -16.43 -27.97 -9.15
CA GLN A 682 -17.08 -28.63 -8.01
C GLN A 682 -16.15 -29.57 -7.23
N ALA A 683 -14.88 -29.67 -7.64
CA ALA A 683 -13.92 -30.50 -6.94
C ALA A 683 -13.35 -29.76 -5.72
N TYR A 684 -12.78 -30.52 -4.79
CA TYR A 684 -11.91 -29.96 -3.77
C TYR A 684 -10.51 -29.69 -4.34
N LEU A 685 -9.77 -28.80 -3.69
CA LEU A 685 -8.38 -28.47 -4.03
C LEU A 685 -7.49 -29.70 -4.23
N ASP A 686 -7.75 -30.80 -3.50
CA ASP A 686 -6.96 -32.03 -3.62
C ASP A 686 -6.95 -32.58 -5.05
N ARG A 687 -8.05 -32.43 -5.81
CA ARG A 687 -8.10 -32.88 -7.20
C ARG A 687 -7.23 -32.03 -8.11
N LEU A 688 -7.19 -30.70 -7.89
CA LEU A 688 -6.28 -29.82 -8.62
C LEU A 688 -4.82 -30.21 -8.32
N VAL A 689 -4.46 -30.37 -7.05
CA VAL A 689 -3.09 -30.75 -6.66
C VAL A 689 -2.70 -32.12 -7.22
N GLN A 690 -3.62 -33.08 -7.26
CA GLN A 690 -3.36 -34.39 -7.89
C GLN A 690 -3.12 -34.30 -9.40
N GLN A 691 -3.75 -33.34 -10.09
CA GLN A 691 -3.61 -33.16 -11.53
C GLN A 691 -2.41 -32.27 -11.92
N VAL A 692 -2.00 -31.36 -11.03
CA VAL A 692 -0.92 -30.41 -11.26
C VAL A 692 0.36 -30.94 -10.58
N PRO A 693 1.28 -31.59 -11.33
CA PRO A 693 2.42 -32.28 -10.77
C PRO A 693 3.43 -31.33 -10.10
N ASN A 694 3.29 -30.03 -10.36
CA ASN A 694 4.12 -29.00 -9.76
C ASN A 694 3.48 -28.19 -8.62
N MET A 695 2.47 -28.79 -8.02
CA MET A 695 1.76 -28.26 -6.88
C MET A 695 1.85 -29.25 -5.72
N ALA A 696 2.05 -28.75 -4.51
CA ALA A 696 1.93 -29.52 -3.29
C ALA A 696 1.03 -28.77 -2.32
N LYS A 697 0.22 -29.49 -1.54
CA LYS A 697 -0.58 -28.91 -0.47
C LYS A 697 -0.37 -29.61 0.85
N THR A 698 -0.65 -28.87 1.92
CA THR A 698 -0.78 -29.40 3.27
C THR A 698 -1.90 -28.66 3.99
N THR A 699 -2.58 -29.33 4.90
CA THR A 699 -3.61 -28.70 5.73
C THR A 699 -2.95 -28.25 7.03
N VAL A 700 -3.16 -26.99 7.39
CA VAL A 700 -2.66 -26.38 8.61
C VAL A 700 -3.81 -25.96 9.50
N THR A 701 -3.61 -26.06 10.82
CA THR A 701 -4.56 -25.58 11.82
C THR A 701 -3.95 -24.37 12.52
N ILE A 702 -4.66 -23.25 12.49
CA ILE A 702 -4.28 -21.99 13.13
C ILE A 702 -5.20 -21.78 14.35
N VAL A 703 -4.60 -21.85 15.53
CA VAL A 703 -5.30 -21.76 16.82
C VAL A 703 -4.95 -20.43 17.48
N HIS A 704 -5.95 -19.73 18.01
CA HIS A 704 -5.73 -18.47 18.71
C HIS A 704 -5.63 -18.69 20.22
N ASN A 705 -4.49 -18.37 20.80
CA ASN A 705 -4.35 -18.35 22.25
C ASN A 705 -4.83 -16.99 22.79
N ASP A 706 -6.09 -16.95 23.26
CA ASP A 706 -6.73 -15.75 23.81
C ASP A 706 -6.28 -15.45 25.26
N VAL A 707 -4.96 -15.43 25.46
CA VAL A 707 -4.34 -15.01 26.71
C VAL A 707 -3.96 -13.54 26.55
N GLU A 708 -4.50 -12.70 27.42
CA GLU A 708 -4.08 -11.31 27.52
C GLU A 708 -2.59 -11.25 27.86
N PRO A 709 -1.79 -10.46 27.13
CA PRO A 709 -0.37 -10.34 27.41
C PRO A 709 -0.22 -9.80 28.84
N LYS A 710 0.69 -10.40 29.62
CA LYS A 710 0.97 -9.93 30.99
C LYS A 710 1.23 -8.43 30.95
N GLU A 711 0.66 -7.69 31.89
CA GLU A 711 0.92 -6.26 31.99
C GLU A 711 2.44 -6.04 31.99
N HIS A 712 2.89 -5.12 31.15
CA HIS A 712 4.24 -4.59 31.19
C HIS A 712 4.46 -3.97 32.58
N VAL A 713 4.92 -4.76 33.54
CA VAL A 713 5.63 -4.27 34.71
C VAL A 713 7.04 -3.99 34.22
N ILE A 714 7.25 -2.78 33.68
CA ILE A 714 8.57 -2.30 33.27
C ILE A 714 9.18 -1.52 34.43
#